data_AF-A0A1H6CBT4-F1
#
_entry.id   AF-A0A1H6CBT4-F1
#
_cell.length_a   1.000
_cell.length_b   1.000
_cell.length_c   1.000
_cell.angle_alpha   90.00
_cell.angle_beta   90.00
_cell.angle_gamma   90.00
#
_symmetry.space_group_name_H-M   'P 1'
#
loop_
_entity.id
_entity.type
_entity.pdbx_description
1 polymer ?
#
loop_
_entity_poly.entity_id
_entity_poly.type
_entity_poly.pdbx_seq_one_letter_code
_entity_poly.pdbx_strand_id
1 'polypeptide(L)'
;MTLSEAAISEHYRRAKPVYEALATVSDYPTIGLNDFVGWYIKRDHDDVEAIKAGYYQRGRVARLDRDYDEIHDRLERTLYAVTTYKTPSAFQQWEPCRYDESEGTTVWQDEPPTPGYADLRAVPAWGDIDLADDIKPQRGDLDAEIQALVERTLDAYIEEYATLYGTRDAVYALDSVGGAYVFGAPEATLPIADHFSDDPDALERVFDEFLDRSNAWLQKAETRVNERVAGAGDIIQPDWVNNKNRQYKPPLSVHADHDAVVTPIATDDVRYELRPFETVDNALIEQAVNWADDLTRVQHTDCVDSLVATLWPDLYEDHDEWRAALEAWVEAERERERERQRQREAALQRREERLKELDGALEGRPITPFKEDVYEAVENIDITEIARHYASDAYDTDPNQPRPQFDPCWRHSESGQSCFVDEQANTFGDSKVNAGGGPAKLMALATGIISDADADLDGDDYWAAVDELRNAGYDIPVWIPEAGSDRVDGGTYDQMPFWAVRKAAVALEVCPEDAFVDREGEDGTYEGFPGYETYNETLEAIEDAGLNHGREQVTPEEDTADDESESIPDALPSDERPGDLDRAHLREKNRLLTAKVERLESELEEKSERIKELEAEVNQLRSELATVRSERNRLETALEEREFEQEPKQEDRDENQSPLDRAKQFVSFDQ
;
A
#
# COMPACT_ATOMS: atom_id res chain seq x y z
N MET A 1 -18.99 34.43 1.10
CA MET A 1 -19.55 34.83 -0.21
C MET A 1 -18.56 34.28 -1.20
N THR A 2 -18.93 33.35 -2.06
CA THR A 2 -17.99 32.72 -2.99
C THR A 2 -17.32 33.78 -3.88
N LEU A 3 -15.99 33.81 -3.90
CA LEU A 3 -15.20 34.69 -4.76
C LEU A 3 -15.60 34.52 -6.24
N SER A 4 -15.73 35.62 -6.98
CA SER A 4 -16.04 35.55 -8.41
C SER A 4 -14.81 35.12 -9.23
N GLU A 5 -15.01 34.34 -10.29
CA GLU A 5 -13.97 33.95 -11.25
C GLU A 5 -13.11 35.14 -11.72
N ALA A 6 -13.71 36.29 -12.03
CA ALA A 6 -12.98 37.48 -12.47
C ALA A 6 -12.04 38.04 -11.38
N ALA A 7 -12.42 37.92 -10.10
CA ALA A 7 -11.58 38.37 -8.98
C ALA A 7 -10.41 37.42 -8.76
N ILE A 8 -10.66 36.10 -8.86
CA ILE A 8 -9.64 35.06 -8.78
C ILE A 8 -8.63 35.23 -9.92
N SER A 9 -9.10 35.36 -11.16
CA SER A 9 -8.25 35.55 -12.33
C SER A 9 -7.38 36.81 -12.21
N GLU A 10 -7.95 37.95 -11.78
CA GLU A 10 -7.19 39.18 -11.55
C GLU A 10 -6.17 39.05 -10.41
N HIS A 11 -6.50 38.31 -9.35
CA HIS A 11 -5.57 38.03 -8.25
C HIS A 11 -4.34 37.27 -8.75
N TYR A 12 -4.52 36.16 -9.45
CA TYR A 12 -3.40 35.38 -9.99
C TYR A 12 -2.59 36.19 -11.01
N ARG A 13 -3.25 37.01 -11.84
CA ARG A 13 -2.55 37.94 -12.74
C ARG A 13 -1.63 38.91 -11.99
N ARG A 14 -2.05 39.40 -10.81
CA ARG A 14 -1.23 40.27 -9.94
C ARG A 14 -0.13 39.49 -9.22
N ALA A 15 -0.38 38.23 -8.85
CA ALA A 15 0.54 37.35 -8.15
C ALA A 15 1.58 36.68 -9.07
N LYS A 16 1.44 36.77 -10.40
CA LYS A 16 2.38 36.21 -11.40
C LYS A 16 3.88 36.32 -11.04
N PRO A 17 4.41 37.46 -10.55
CA PRO A 17 5.83 37.56 -10.18
C PRO A 17 6.27 36.57 -9.09
N VAL A 18 5.38 36.17 -8.19
CA VAL A 18 5.66 35.15 -7.16
C VAL A 18 5.94 33.81 -7.81
N TYR A 19 5.12 33.43 -8.81
CA TYR A 19 5.25 32.16 -9.49
C TYR A 19 6.44 32.14 -10.44
N GLU A 20 6.79 33.27 -11.06
CA GLU A 20 8.02 33.42 -11.83
C GLU A 20 9.27 33.22 -10.96
N ALA A 21 9.31 33.79 -9.75
CA ALA A 21 10.39 33.61 -8.78
C ALA A 21 10.49 32.16 -8.27
N LEU A 22 9.35 31.50 -8.07
CA LEU A 22 9.26 30.13 -7.57
C LEU A 22 9.58 29.06 -8.63
N ALA A 23 9.46 29.40 -9.92
CA ALA A 23 9.34 28.38 -10.95
C ALA A 23 10.61 27.56 -11.23
N THR A 24 11.78 28.03 -10.81
CA THR A 24 13.07 27.38 -11.11
C THR A 24 14.07 27.47 -9.98
N VAL A 25 14.84 26.41 -9.75
CA VAL A 25 16.08 26.41 -8.96
C VAL A 25 17.24 26.14 -9.91
N SER A 26 18.20 27.06 -10.04
CA SER A 26 19.36 26.91 -10.95
C SER A 26 18.97 26.48 -12.38
N ASP A 27 17.95 27.10 -12.96
CA ASP A 27 17.34 26.78 -14.27
C ASP A 27 16.60 25.42 -14.36
N TYR A 28 16.53 24.64 -13.27
CA TYR A 28 15.70 23.44 -13.19
C TYR A 28 14.25 23.82 -12.87
N PRO A 29 13.28 23.59 -13.77
CA PRO A 29 11.89 23.98 -13.56
C PRO A 29 11.13 23.04 -12.61
N THR A 30 10.11 23.58 -11.96
CA THR A 30 9.05 22.82 -11.29
C THR A 30 7.76 22.74 -12.14
N ILE A 31 6.84 21.86 -11.71
CA ILE A 31 5.52 21.66 -12.30
C ILE A 31 4.52 22.63 -11.67
N GLY A 32 3.66 23.22 -12.49
CA GLY A 32 2.51 24.02 -12.05
C GLY A 32 1.20 23.39 -12.52
N LEU A 33 0.16 23.46 -11.70
CA LEU A 33 -1.13 22.80 -11.96
C LEU A 33 -2.30 23.69 -11.55
N ASN A 34 -3.36 23.66 -12.34
CA ASN A 34 -4.63 24.25 -11.94
C ASN A 34 -5.54 23.21 -11.26
N ASP A 35 -6.11 23.58 -10.12
CA ASP A 35 -7.22 22.88 -9.45
C ASP A 35 -6.96 21.38 -9.21
N PHE A 36 -5.73 21.03 -8.79
CA PHE A 36 -5.27 19.68 -8.41
C PHE A 36 -5.15 18.65 -9.56
N VAL A 37 -5.89 18.83 -10.65
CA VAL A 37 -5.97 17.87 -11.77
C VAL A 37 -5.29 18.35 -13.06
N GLY A 38 -4.93 19.63 -13.15
CA GLY A 38 -4.39 20.30 -14.34
C GLY A 38 -2.92 20.01 -14.68
N TRP A 39 -2.48 18.75 -14.63
CA TRP A 39 -1.08 18.34 -14.80
C TRP A 39 -0.49 18.59 -16.20
N TYR A 40 -1.33 18.53 -17.23
CA TYR A 40 -0.87 18.39 -18.61
C TYR A 40 -1.36 19.50 -19.54
N ILE A 41 -0.45 19.90 -20.44
CA ILE A 41 -0.70 20.72 -21.62
C ILE A 41 -1.01 19.77 -22.78
N LYS A 42 -2.19 19.89 -23.37
CA LYS A 42 -2.69 18.99 -24.43
C LYS A 42 -2.91 19.75 -25.73
N ARG A 43 -2.65 19.08 -26.85
CA ARG A 43 -2.97 19.58 -28.19
C ARG A 43 -3.32 18.42 -29.11
N ASP A 44 -3.96 18.76 -30.23
CA ASP A 44 -4.30 17.79 -31.27
C ASP A 44 -3.05 17.05 -31.77
N HIS A 45 -3.24 15.77 -32.08
CA HIS A 45 -2.20 14.90 -32.57
C HIS A 45 -2.20 14.87 -34.11
N ASP A 46 -1.04 15.06 -34.73
CA ASP A 46 -0.89 15.03 -36.19
C ASP A 46 -0.54 13.62 -36.75
N ASP A 47 -0.32 12.62 -35.89
CA ASP A 47 0.08 11.28 -36.31
C ASP A 47 -1.14 10.44 -36.68
N VAL A 48 -1.21 10.06 -37.96
CA VAL A 48 -2.35 9.32 -38.54
C VAL A 48 -2.52 7.95 -37.89
N GLU A 49 -1.44 7.27 -37.51
CA GLU A 49 -1.52 5.94 -36.89
C GLU A 49 -1.99 6.04 -35.44
N ALA A 50 -1.49 7.01 -34.67
CA ALA A 50 -1.98 7.26 -33.31
C ALA A 50 -3.47 7.66 -33.31
N ILE A 51 -3.89 8.51 -34.25
CA ILE A 51 -5.29 8.89 -34.42
C ILE A 51 -6.16 7.66 -34.76
N LYS A 52 -5.71 6.79 -35.66
CA LYS A 52 -6.41 5.54 -35.99
C LYS A 52 -6.51 4.59 -34.79
N ALA A 53 -5.50 4.61 -33.91
CA ALA A 53 -5.49 3.86 -32.66
C ALA A 53 -6.37 4.50 -31.56
N GLY A 54 -6.98 5.67 -31.81
CA GLY A 54 -7.90 6.34 -30.90
C GLY A 54 -7.26 7.43 -30.04
N TYR A 55 -5.97 7.73 -30.23
CA TYR A 55 -5.23 8.78 -29.53
C TYR A 55 -5.17 10.06 -30.36
N TYR A 56 -6.22 10.87 -30.25
CA TYR A 56 -6.42 12.09 -31.05
C TYR A 56 -5.67 13.31 -30.50
N GLN A 57 -5.11 13.22 -29.29
CA GLN A 57 -4.30 14.28 -28.67
C GLN A 57 -2.90 13.77 -28.34
N ARG A 58 -2.02 14.70 -28.02
CA ARG A 58 -0.78 14.44 -27.28
C ARG A 58 -0.65 15.42 -26.13
N GLY A 59 -0.14 14.95 -25.01
CA GLY A 59 0.04 15.74 -23.81
C GLY A 59 1.50 15.78 -23.38
N ARG A 60 1.89 16.85 -22.69
CA ARG A 60 3.13 16.92 -21.89
C ARG A 60 2.83 17.52 -20.54
N VAL A 61 3.69 17.29 -19.56
CA VAL A 61 3.55 17.92 -18.24
C VAL A 61 3.73 19.44 -18.34
N ALA A 62 2.94 20.17 -17.55
CA ALA A 62 2.96 21.63 -17.49
C ALA A 62 4.15 22.16 -16.69
N ARG A 63 4.78 23.22 -17.19
CA ARG A 63 5.91 23.90 -16.56
C ARG A 63 5.44 25.21 -15.92
N LEU A 64 5.75 25.43 -14.65
CA LEU A 64 5.36 26.68 -14.00
C LEU A 64 6.04 27.90 -14.65
N ASP A 65 7.30 27.79 -15.07
CA ASP A 65 8.09 28.90 -15.63
C ASP A 65 7.62 29.32 -17.04
N ARG A 66 7.03 28.40 -17.79
CA ARG A 66 6.74 28.59 -19.21
C ARG A 66 5.25 28.61 -19.52
N ASP A 67 4.47 27.80 -18.82
CA ASP A 67 3.07 27.53 -19.14
C ASP A 67 2.13 28.24 -18.16
N TYR A 68 2.63 29.15 -17.32
CA TYR A 68 1.83 29.88 -16.34
C TYR A 68 0.57 30.49 -16.95
N ASP A 69 0.67 31.14 -18.11
CA ASP A 69 -0.48 31.78 -18.75
C ASP A 69 -1.54 30.75 -19.16
N GLU A 70 -1.15 29.56 -19.62
CA GLU A 70 -2.09 28.48 -19.97
C GLU A 70 -2.70 27.81 -18.74
N ILE A 71 -1.92 27.66 -17.67
CA ILE A 71 -2.40 27.18 -16.37
C ILE A 71 -3.41 28.19 -15.80
N HIS A 72 -3.08 29.48 -15.83
CA HIS A 72 -3.90 30.58 -15.33
C HIS A 72 -5.22 30.74 -16.10
N ASP A 73 -5.19 30.61 -17.43
CA ASP A 73 -6.40 30.67 -18.27
C ASP A 73 -7.41 29.56 -17.95
N ARG A 74 -6.92 28.43 -17.42
CA ARG A 74 -7.72 27.25 -17.04
C ARG A 74 -8.00 27.16 -15.54
N LEU A 75 -7.55 28.15 -14.76
CA LEU A 75 -7.60 28.12 -13.31
C LEU A 75 -8.95 28.58 -12.80
N GLU A 76 -9.66 27.69 -12.12
CA GLU A 76 -10.94 28.02 -11.50
C GLU A 76 -10.73 28.67 -10.12
N ARG A 77 -9.83 28.11 -9.30
CA ARG A 77 -9.61 28.61 -7.94
C ARG A 77 -8.21 28.42 -7.40
N THR A 78 -7.68 27.20 -7.39
CA THR A 78 -6.49 26.87 -6.58
C THR A 78 -5.32 26.52 -7.48
N LEU A 79 -4.26 27.33 -7.42
CA LEU A 79 -3.00 26.99 -8.09
C LEU A 79 -2.23 26.02 -7.19
N TYR A 80 -1.61 25.02 -7.81
CA TYR A 80 -0.67 24.12 -7.15
C TYR A 80 0.69 24.19 -7.85
N ALA A 81 1.73 23.89 -7.09
CA ALA A 81 3.06 23.60 -7.58
C ALA A 81 3.55 22.27 -7.00
N VAL A 82 4.55 21.65 -7.62
CA VAL A 82 5.23 20.48 -7.04
C VAL A 82 6.46 20.94 -6.25
N THR A 83 6.77 20.24 -5.15
CA THR A 83 7.88 20.60 -4.25
C THR A 83 9.26 20.42 -4.86
N THR A 84 9.39 19.62 -5.92
CA THR A 84 10.67 19.22 -6.54
C THR A 84 10.93 19.90 -7.88
N TYR A 85 12.22 20.07 -8.22
CA TYR A 85 12.69 20.65 -9.46
C TYR A 85 13.41 19.61 -10.31
N LYS A 86 13.19 19.66 -11.62
CA LYS A 86 13.48 18.57 -12.55
C LYS A 86 14.28 19.05 -13.75
N THR A 87 14.89 18.11 -14.45
CA THR A 87 15.68 18.39 -15.67
C THR A 87 14.79 18.96 -16.78
N PRO A 88 15.19 20.04 -17.48
CA PRO A 88 14.37 20.63 -18.54
C PRO A 88 13.99 19.67 -19.69
N SER A 89 14.79 18.62 -19.93
CA SER A 89 14.51 17.60 -20.95
C SER A 89 13.31 16.74 -20.61
N ALA A 90 13.03 16.50 -19.33
CA ALA A 90 11.91 15.68 -18.88
C ALA A 90 10.55 16.27 -19.30
N PHE A 91 10.47 17.60 -19.44
CA PHE A 91 9.27 18.31 -19.87
C PHE A 91 9.09 18.36 -21.41
N GLN A 92 10.03 17.80 -22.18
CA GLN A 92 9.96 17.82 -23.64
C GLN A 92 9.23 16.60 -24.20
N GLN A 93 8.95 15.60 -23.36
CA GLN A 93 8.24 14.39 -23.73
C GLN A 93 6.77 14.70 -24.00
N TRP A 94 6.31 14.37 -25.21
CA TRP A 94 4.91 14.47 -25.60
C TRP A 94 4.40 13.08 -25.88
N GLU A 95 3.39 12.65 -25.12
CA GLU A 95 2.82 11.31 -25.26
C GLU A 95 1.43 11.36 -25.89
N PRO A 96 1.12 10.46 -26.84
CA PRO A 96 -0.22 10.31 -27.38
C PRO A 96 -1.22 10.00 -26.27
N CYS A 97 -2.36 10.66 -26.30
CA CYS A 97 -3.40 10.50 -25.29
C CYS A 97 -4.80 10.73 -25.87
N ARG A 98 -5.80 10.26 -25.11
CA ARG A 98 -7.20 10.64 -25.27
C ARG A 98 -7.77 11.01 -23.91
N TYR A 99 -8.75 11.91 -23.90
CA TYR A 99 -9.56 12.12 -22.71
C TYR A 99 -10.71 11.10 -22.70
N ASP A 100 -10.93 10.49 -21.55
CA ASP A 100 -12.06 9.62 -21.28
C ASP A 100 -13.10 10.41 -20.49
N GLU A 101 -14.21 10.77 -21.15
CA GLU A 101 -15.24 11.61 -20.52
C GLU A 101 -16.03 10.87 -19.44
N SER A 102 -16.16 9.55 -19.54
CA SER A 102 -16.86 8.75 -18.52
C SER A 102 -16.06 8.63 -17.23
N GLU A 103 -14.75 8.48 -17.36
CA GLU A 103 -13.83 8.33 -16.22
C GLU A 103 -13.23 9.67 -15.75
N GLY A 104 -13.47 10.76 -16.50
CA GLY A 104 -12.92 12.08 -16.21
C GLY A 104 -11.38 12.13 -16.22
N THR A 105 -10.72 11.21 -16.95
CA THR A 105 -9.26 11.02 -16.88
C THR A 105 -8.59 11.00 -18.24
N THR A 106 -7.27 11.13 -18.24
CA THR A 106 -6.45 11.03 -19.46
C THR A 106 -5.93 9.61 -19.61
N VAL A 107 -6.29 8.97 -20.72
CA VAL A 107 -5.75 7.67 -21.09
C VAL A 107 -4.58 7.88 -22.05
N TRP A 108 -3.41 7.42 -21.63
CA TRP A 108 -2.17 7.49 -22.41
C TRP A 108 -2.04 6.25 -23.30
N GLN A 109 -1.28 6.38 -24.39
CA GLN A 109 -0.95 5.23 -25.23
C GLN A 109 0.02 4.29 -24.51
N ASP A 110 1.05 4.88 -23.91
CA ASP A 110 2.02 4.20 -23.07
C ASP A 110 1.86 4.75 -21.63
N GLU A 111 2.94 5.25 -21.03
CA GLU A 111 2.91 5.85 -19.69
C GLU A 111 2.69 7.39 -19.74
N PRO A 112 2.13 7.99 -18.68
CA PRO A 112 2.07 9.44 -18.57
C PRO A 112 3.47 10.08 -18.65
N PRO A 113 3.66 11.21 -19.36
CA PRO A 113 4.95 11.89 -19.50
C PRO A 113 5.33 12.71 -18.26
N THR A 114 4.97 12.23 -17.07
CA THR A 114 5.33 12.90 -15.82
C THR A 114 6.75 12.48 -15.43
N PRO A 115 7.66 13.43 -15.13
CA PRO A 115 9.05 13.11 -14.84
C PRO A 115 9.21 12.16 -13.65
N GLY A 116 10.19 11.27 -13.77
CA GLY A 116 10.53 10.25 -12.78
C GLY A 116 11.54 10.74 -11.74
N TYR A 117 12.04 9.81 -10.92
CA TYR A 117 13.10 10.10 -9.93
C TYR A 117 14.44 10.43 -10.59
N ALA A 118 14.77 9.77 -11.70
CA ALA A 118 15.98 10.07 -12.50
C ALA A 118 16.02 11.52 -13.05
N ASP A 119 14.86 12.18 -13.15
CA ASP A 119 14.77 13.55 -13.65
C ASP A 119 14.98 14.61 -12.57
N LEU A 120 14.95 14.23 -11.28
CA LEU A 120 15.04 15.16 -10.15
C LEU A 120 16.42 15.82 -10.08
N ARG A 121 16.44 17.09 -9.69
CA ARG A 121 17.66 17.90 -9.55
C ARG A 121 17.74 18.64 -8.23
N ALA A 122 16.61 19.14 -7.72
CA ALA A 122 16.52 19.73 -6.39
C ALA A 122 15.26 19.23 -5.69
N VAL A 123 15.44 18.68 -4.50
CA VAL A 123 14.42 18.02 -3.69
C VAL A 123 14.55 18.51 -2.26
N PRO A 124 13.53 19.20 -1.72
CA PRO A 124 13.49 19.53 -0.31
C PRO A 124 12.91 18.36 0.51
N ALA A 125 13.40 18.16 1.72
CA ALA A 125 12.56 17.59 2.77
C ALA A 125 11.39 18.56 3.03
N TRP A 126 10.17 18.05 3.11
CA TRP A 126 8.96 18.86 3.19
C TRP A 126 7.91 18.23 4.12
N GLY A 127 7.05 19.08 4.67
CA GLY A 127 6.03 18.68 5.63
C GLY A 127 4.72 19.40 5.41
N ASP A 128 3.63 18.64 5.31
CA ASP A 128 2.27 19.15 5.45
C ASP A 128 1.90 19.09 6.93
N ILE A 129 1.97 20.22 7.62
CA ILE A 129 1.68 20.30 9.06
C ILE A 129 0.26 20.80 9.21
N ASP A 130 -0.69 19.89 9.01
CA ASP A 130 -2.11 20.18 9.02
C ASP A 130 -2.64 20.44 10.43
N LEU A 131 -3.63 21.33 10.56
CA LEU A 131 -4.43 21.39 11.78
C LEU A 131 -5.26 20.11 11.91
N ALA A 132 -5.54 19.69 13.14
CA ALA A 132 -6.48 18.59 13.38
C ALA A 132 -7.87 18.93 12.78
N ASP A 133 -8.55 17.92 12.24
CA ASP A 133 -9.80 18.11 11.47
C ASP A 133 -10.96 18.72 12.29
N ASP A 134 -10.94 18.56 13.62
CA ASP A 134 -11.90 19.19 14.54
C ASP A 134 -11.57 20.67 14.84
N ILE A 135 -10.34 21.09 14.58
CA ILE A 135 -9.85 22.46 14.75
C ILE A 135 -9.89 23.24 13.44
N LYS A 136 -9.61 22.59 12.29
CA LYS A 136 -9.64 23.21 10.94
C LYS A 136 -10.88 24.10 10.71
N PRO A 137 -12.13 23.72 11.06
CA PRO A 137 -13.31 24.56 10.88
C PRO A 137 -13.31 25.87 11.67
N GLN A 138 -12.51 25.95 12.74
CA GLN A 138 -12.37 27.14 13.59
C GLN A 138 -11.30 28.10 13.06
N ARG A 139 -10.66 27.78 11.94
CA ARG A 139 -9.63 28.60 11.34
C ARG A 139 -10.14 30.03 11.08
N GLY A 140 -9.41 31.02 11.60
CA GLY A 140 -9.76 32.44 11.56
C GLY A 140 -10.41 32.95 12.85
N ASP A 141 -10.96 32.06 13.68
CA ASP A 141 -11.59 32.34 14.98
C ASP A 141 -10.98 31.48 16.11
N LEU A 142 -9.76 30.98 15.92
CA LEU A 142 -9.01 30.24 16.94
C LEU A 142 -8.88 31.07 18.21
N ASP A 143 -9.08 30.45 19.37
CA ASP A 143 -8.78 31.13 20.62
C ASP A 143 -7.27 31.36 20.77
N ALA A 144 -6.91 32.34 21.61
CA ALA A 144 -5.53 32.75 21.76
C ALA A 144 -4.62 31.67 22.39
N GLU A 145 -5.18 30.72 23.14
CA GLU A 145 -4.42 29.63 23.75
C GLU A 145 -4.09 28.56 22.70
N ILE A 146 -5.05 28.18 21.86
CA ILE A 146 -4.86 27.28 20.71
C ILE A 146 -3.91 27.91 19.70
N GLN A 147 -4.11 29.17 19.31
CA GLN A 147 -3.22 29.85 18.37
C GLN A 147 -1.77 29.87 18.89
N ALA A 148 -1.56 30.24 20.16
CA ALA A 148 -0.22 30.24 20.76
C ALA A 148 0.37 28.82 20.87
N LEU A 149 -0.47 27.78 21.01
CA LEU A 149 -0.01 26.39 20.98
C LEU A 149 0.42 25.99 19.56
N VAL A 150 -0.37 26.30 18.53
CA VAL A 150 -0.01 26.08 17.11
C VAL A 150 1.31 26.75 16.78
N GLU A 151 1.49 28.03 17.12
CA GLU A 151 2.71 28.79 16.84
C GLU A 151 3.95 28.15 17.48
N ARG A 152 3.86 27.70 18.75
CA ARG A 152 4.95 26.97 19.42
C ARG A 152 5.24 25.61 18.79
N THR A 153 4.19 24.90 18.36
CA THR A 153 4.37 23.59 17.71
C THR A 153 5.03 23.75 16.35
N LEU A 154 4.62 24.74 15.55
CA LEU A 154 5.26 25.06 14.27
C LEU A 154 6.71 25.48 14.45
N ASP A 155 7.02 26.30 15.46
CA ASP A 155 8.39 26.67 15.81
C ASP A 155 9.25 25.44 16.15
N ALA A 156 8.71 24.49 16.92
CA ALA A 156 9.38 23.24 17.23
C ALA A 156 9.64 22.38 15.97
N TYR A 157 8.68 22.31 15.03
CA TYR A 157 8.93 21.66 13.74
C TYR A 157 10.02 22.38 12.93
N ILE A 158 10.01 23.71 12.87
CA ILE A 158 11.07 24.48 12.19
C ILE A 158 12.43 24.21 12.82
N GLU A 159 12.53 24.02 14.14
CA GLU A 159 13.76 23.58 14.81
C GLU A 159 14.22 22.18 14.40
N GLU A 160 13.28 21.24 14.20
CA GLU A 160 13.60 19.91 13.70
C GLU A 160 14.17 20.00 12.27
N TYR A 161 13.53 20.75 11.36
CA TYR A 161 14.08 20.99 10.02
C TYR A 161 15.45 21.68 10.07
N ALA A 162 15.64 22.65 10.97
CA ALA A 162 16.92 23.31 11.15
C ALA A 162 18.00 22.34 11.65
N THR A 163 17.63 21.32 12.45
CA THR A 163 18.52 20.24 12.88
C THR A 163 18.91 19.36 11.70
N LEU A 164 17.95 18.97 10.86
CA LEU A 164 18.19 18.16 9.67
C LEU A 164 19.12 18.86 8.67
N TYR A 165 18.91 20.16 8.42
CA TYR A 165 19.72 20.96 7.50
C TYR A 165 20.98 21.55 8.13
N GLY A 166 21.14 21.46 9.45
CA GLY A 166 22.26 22.05 10.20
C GLY A 166 22.19 23.57 10.39
N THR A 167 21.19 24.23 9.81
CA THR A 167 20.93 25.67 9.97
C THR A 167 19.45 26.01 9.78
N ARG A 168 18.98 27.02 10.52
CA ARG A 168 17.61 27.55 10.38
C ARG A 168 17.44 28.42 9.13
N ASP A 169 18.54 29.00 8.62
CA ASP A 169 18.51 29.87 7.43
C ASP A 169 18.06 29.12 6.17
N ALA A 170 18.24 27.80 6.15
CA ALA A 170 17.82 26.91 5.07
C ALA A 170 16.39 26.37 5.27
N VAL A 171 15.59 26.94 6.18
CA VAL A 171 14.22 26.48 6.47
C VAL A 171 13.22 27.59 6.16
N TYR A 172 12.16 27.22 5.45
CA TYR A 172 11.08 28.10 5.01
C TYR A 172 9.74 27.56 5.45
N ALA A 173 8.77 28.43 5.68
CA ALA A 173 7.43 28.01 6.05
C ALA A 173 6.33 28.85 5.38
N LEU A 174 5.18 28.24 5.15
CA LEU A 174 3.97 28.86 4.64
C LEU A 174 2.79 28.53 5.55
N ASP A 175 1.89 29.48 5.73
CA ASP A 175 0.54 29.23 6.24
C ASP A 175 -0.29 28.69 5.07
N SER A 176 -0.67 27.41 5.13
CA SER A 176 -1.41 26.74 4.04
C SER A 176 -2.91 27.03 4.08
N VAL A 177 -3.35 27.93 4.98
CA VAL A 177 -4.73 28.17 5.42
C VAL A 177 -5.28 27.04 6.29
N GLY A 178 -5.19 25.78 5.85
CA GLY A 178 -5.63 24.60 6.61
C GLY A 178 -4.63 24.08 7.65
N GLY A 179 -3.39 24.57 7.61
CA GLY A 179 -2.24 24.11 8.38
C GLY A 179 -1.05 25.00 8.09
N ALA A 180 0.14 24.40 8.04
CA ALA A 180 1.35 25.04 7.56
C ALA A 180 2.16 24.08 6.68
N TYR A 181 2.90 24.63 5.72
CA TYR A 181 3.95 23.89 5.02
C TYR A 181 5.31 24.27 5.60
N VAL A 182 6.18 23.31 5.85
CA VAL A 182 7.59 23.55 6.19
C VAL A 182 8.47 22.91 5.13
N PHE A 183 9.46 23.67 4.66
CA PHE A 183 10.39 23.29 3.61
C PHE A 183 11.80 23.43 4.15
N GLY A 184 12.66 22.48 3.83
CA GLY A 184 14.07 22.81 3.71
C GLY A 184 14.40 23.40 2.33
N ALA A 185 15.56 24.04 2.23
CA ALA A 185 16.03 24.68 1.01
C ALA A 185 16.24 23.63 -0.10
N PRO A 186 15.49 23.65 -1.22
CA PRO A 186 15.57 22.63 -2.26
C PRO A 186 16.97 22.48 -2.86
N GLU A 187 17.72 23.58 -2.95
CA GLU A 187 19.08 23.60 -3.50
C GLU A 187 20.08 22.78 -2.70
N ALA A 188 19.78 22.46 -1.43
CA ALA A 188 20.66 21.66 -0.57
C ALA A 188 20.95 20.28 -1.16
N THR A 189 20.09 19.77 -2.05
CA THR A 189 20.29 18.49 -2.72
C THR A 189 20.80 18.60 -4.17
N LEU A 190 20.99 19.82 -4.71
CA LEU A 190 21.66 20.00 -6.02
C LEU A 190 23.03 19.31 -6.10
N PRO A 191 23.90 19.35 -5.06
CA PRO A 191 25.20 18.69 -5.15
C PRO A 191 25.10 17.18 -5.37
N ILE A 192 24.06 16.52 -4.85
CA ILE A 192 23.79 15.10 -5.09
C ILE A 192 23.48 14.88 -6.57
N ALA A 193 22.60 15.70 -7.13
CA ALA A 193 22.24 15.62 -8.54
C ALA A 193 23.42 15.85 -9.49
N ASP A 194 24.28 16.82 -9.17
CA ASP A 194 25.49 17.10 -9.93
C ASP A 194 26.51 15.96 -9.82
N HIS A 195 26.58 15.28 -8.67
CA HIS A 195 27.51 14.19 -8.45
C HIS A 195 27.13 12.93 -9.25
N PHE A 196 25.85 12.60 -9.33
CA PHE A 196 25.32 11.44 -10.05
C PHE A 196 24.80 11.79 -11.47
N SER A 197 25.18 12.94 -12.03
CA SER A 197 24.63 13.40 -13.32
C SER A 197 24.88 12.44 -14.50
N ASP A 198 25.98 11.69 -14.43
CA ASP A 198 26.40 10.71 -15.44
C ASP A 198 25.88 9.29 -15.16
N ASP A 199 25.17 9.09 -14.04
CA ASP A 199 24.60 7.80 -13.61
C ASP A 199 23.13 7.97 -13.18
N PRO A 200 22.18 7.98 -14.16
CA PRO A 200 20.76 8.18 -13.87
C PRO A 200 20.15 7.12 -12.94
N ASP A 201 20.65 5.88 -12.96
CA ASP A 201 20.21 4.81 -12.06
C ASP A 201 20.62 5.09 -10.62
N ALA A 202 21.86 5.51 -10.38
CA ALA A 202 22.29 5.93 -9.06
C ALA A 202 21.50 7.15 -8.56
N LEU A 203 21.28 8.12 -9.44
CA LEU A 203 20.53 9.34 -9.12
C LEU A 203 19.09 9.03 -8.70
N GLU A 204 18.40 8.17 -9.45
CA GLU A 204 17.05 7.71 -9.14
C GLU A 204 16.99 7.07 -7.76
N ARG A 205 17.87 6.09 -7.48
CA ARG A 205 17.92 5.38 -6.20
C ARG A 205 18.17 6.33 -5.03
N VAL A 206 19.12 7.24 -5.18
CA VAL A 206 19.49 8.16 -4.09
C VAL A 206 18.35 9.12 -3.78
N PHE A 207 17.64 9.64 -4.78
CA PHE A 207 16.52 10.55 -4.52
C PHE A 207 15.26 9.86 -4.00
N ASP A 208 14.99 8.63 -4.45
CA ASP A 208 13.90 7.81 -3.88
C ASP A 208 14.19 7.54 -2.40
N GLU A 209 15.39 7.04 -2.08
CA GLU A 209 15.82 6.78 -0.70
C GLU A 209 15.88 8.06 0.14
N PHE A 210 16.30 9.20 -0.43
CA PHE A 210 16.31 10.48 0.28
C PHE A 210 14.90 10.86 0.77
N LEU A 211 13.88 10.67 -0.07
CA LEU A 211 12.49 10.98 0.27
C LEU A 211 11.97 10.01 1.34
N ASP A 212 12.23 8.71 1.20
CA ASP A 212 11.84 7.70 2.19
C ASP A 212 12.49 7.95 3.55
N ARG A 213 13.80 8.22 3.57
CA ARG A 213 14.52 8.56 4.81
C ARG A 213 14.04 9.87 5.42
N SER A 214 13.72 10.87 4.59
CA SER A 214 13.14 12.12 5.07
C SER A 214 11.78 11.88 5.74
N ASN A 215 10.91 11.07 5.14
CA ASN A 215 9.61 10.70 5.71
C ASN A 215 9.78 10.00 7.07
N ALA A 216 10.63 8.98 7.13
CA ALA A 216 10.91 8.25 8.37
C ALA A 216 11.55 9.14 9.46
N TRP A 217 12.41 10.08 9.06
CA TRP A 217 13.01 11.04 9.98
C TRP A 217 11.98 12.02 10.54
N LEU A 218 11.07 12.52 9.69
CA LEU A 218 10.02 13.46 10.08
C LEU A 218 8.96 12.82 10.99
N GLN A 219 8.60 11.56 10.78
CA GLN A 219 7.76 10.80 11.72
C GLN A 219 8.41 10.70 13.12
N LYS A 220 9.72 10.48 13.17
CA LYS A 220 10.46 10.52 14.45
C LYS A 220 10.53 11.94 15.02
N ALA A 221 10.59 12.96 14.16
CA ALA A 221 10.57 14.37 14.56
C ALA A 221 9.23 14.76 15.20
N GLU A 222 8.11 14.31 14.63
CA GLU A 222 6.79 14.47 15.23
C GLU A 222 6.74 13.92 16.65
N THR A 223 7.27 12.72 16.89
CA THR A 223 7.35 12.15 18.23
C THR A 223 8.11 13.09 19.19
N ARG A 224 9.28 13.61 18.77
CA ARG A 224 10.06 14.56 19.57
C ARG A 224 9.34 15.89 19.81
N VAL A 225 8.58 16.39 18.83
CA VAL A 225 7.78 17.62 18.96
C VAL A 225 6.64 17.40 19.94
N ASN A 226 5.93 16.28 19.86
CA ASN A 226 4.84 15.92 20.77
C ASN A 226 5.33 15.77 22.22
N GLU A 227 6.55 15.29 22.42
CA GLU A 227 7.20 15.26 23.74
C GLU A 227 7.61 16.66 24.25
N ARG A 228 8.09 17.54 23.36
CA ARG A 228 8.56 18.90 23.70
C ARG A 228 7.43 19.87 23.96
N VAL A 229 6.34 19.78 23.21
CA VAL A 229 5.21 20.71 23.23
C VAL A 229 3.94 19.95 23.64
N ALA A 230 3.59 20.06 24.92
CA ALA A 230 2.40 19.42 25.47
C ALA A 230 1.13 19.90 24.73
N GLY A 231 0.37 18.94 24.21
CA GLY A 231 -0.86 19.17 23.44
C GLY A 231 -0.66 19.35 21.93
N ALA A 232 0.57 19.24 21.40
CA ALA A 232 0.84 19.37 19.97
C ALA A 232 0.06 18.36 19.12
N GLY A 233 0.11 17.07 19.47
CA GLY A 233 -0.61 16.00 18.75
C GLY A 233 -2.13 16.07 18.86
N ASP A 234 -2.67 16.89 19.77
CA ASP A 234 -4.12 17.13 19.86
C ASP A 234 -4.59 18.18 18.85
N ILE A 235 -3.68 19.02 18.33
CA ILE A 235 -4.03 20.18 17.50
C ILE A 235 -3.47 20.15 16.08
N ILE A 236 -2.44 19.34 15.84
CA ILE A 236 -1.71 19.25 14.58
C ILE A 236 -1.57 17.77 14.23
N GLN A 237 -1.84 17.47 12.96
CA GLN A 237 -1.76 16.13 12.38
C GLN A 237 -0.95 16.22 11.09
N PRO A 238 0.37 16.04 11.16
CA PRO A 238 1.20 16.16 9.98
C PRO A 238 0.97 15.00 8.98
N ASP A 239 1.10 15.30 7.69
CA ASP A 239 1.21 14.32 6.62
C ASP A 239 2.63 14.34 6.04
N TRP A 240 3.35 13.25 6.28
CA TRP A 240 4.75 13.06 5.88
C TRP A 240 4.91 12.32 4.54
N VAL A 241 3.90 12.25 3.68
CA VAL A 241 3.99 11.51 2.41
C VAL A 241 4.72 12.36 1.35
N ASN A 242 6.03 12.55 1.50
CA ASN A 242 6.86 13.15 0.45
C ASN A 242 7.08 12.18 -0.71
N ASN A 243 7.02 12.69 -1.93
CA ASN A 243 7.35 11.95 -3.14
C ASN A 243 7.76 12.92 -4.26
N LYS A 244 8.28 12.38 -5.38
CA LYS A 244 8.72 13.16 -6.56
C LYS A 244 7.70 14.16 -7.12
N ASN A 245 6.41 13.94 -6.86
CA ASN A 245 5.29 14.72 -7.40
C ASN A 245 4.40 15.33 -6.31
N ARG A 246 4.90 15.46 -5.07
CA ARG A 246 4.14 16.05 -3.96
C ARG A 246 3.72 17.48 -4.32
N GLN A 247 2.41 17.72 -4.30
CA GLN A 247 1.81 19.01 -4.59
C GLN A 247 1.71 19.86 -3.32
N TYR A 248 1.80 21.16 -3.48
CA TYR A 248 1.47 22.13 -2.43
C TYR A 248 0.85 23.38 -3.05
N LYS A 249 0.14 24.15 -2.22
CA LYS A 249 -0.40 25.46 -2.61
C LYS A 249 0.73 26.50 -2.46
N PRO A 250 1.26 27.09 -3.54
CA PRO A 250 2.34 28.08 -3.46
C PRO A 250 1.85 29.38 -2.83
N PRO A 251 2.75 30.31 -2.44
CA PRO A 251 2.36 31.58 -1.85
C PRO A 251 1.33 32.32 -2.72
N LEU A 252 0.36 32.92 -2.05
CA LEU A 252 -0.81 33.59 -2.63
C LEU A 252 -1.78 32.67 -3.40
N SER A 253 -1.61 31.35 -3.40
CA SER A 253 -2.67 30.47 -3.89
C SER A 253 -3.91 30.60 -3.00
N VAL A 254 -5.08 30.68 -3.62
CA VAL A 254 -6.38 30.75 -2.96
C VAL A 254 -6.77 29.35 -2.49
N HIS A 255 -7.16 29.20 -1.23
CA HIS A 255 -7.56 27.90 -0.71
C HIS A 255 -8.86 27.39 -1.36
N ALA A 256 -8.97 26.08 -1.57
CA ALA A 256 -10.15 25.44 -2.18
C ALA A 256 -11.46 25.78 -1.43
N ASP A 257 -11.47 25.60 -0.10
CA ASP A 257 -12.69 25.75 0.72
C ASP A 257 -12.80 27.07 1.49
N HIS A 258 -11.75 27.91 1.47
CA HIS A 258 -11.70 29.14 2.26
C HIS A 258 -11.38 30.34 1.38
N ASP A 259 -12.03 31.48 1.64
CA ASP A 259 -11.73 32.75 0.95
C ASP A 259 -10.49 33.42 1.57
N ALA A 260 -9.40 32.67 1.62
CA ALA A 260 -8.11 33.05 2.18
C ALA A 260 -6.98 32.55 1.26
N VAL A 261 -5.80 33.14 1.43
CA VAL A 261 -4.62 32.83 0.61
C VAL A 261 -3.48 32.28 1.45
N VAL A 262 -2.66 31.44 0.81
CA VAL A 262 -1.41 30.95 1.39
C VAL A 262 -0.44 32.11 1.57
N THR A 263 0.25 32.20 2.71
CA THR A 263 1.21 33.29 2.95
C THR A 263 2.50 32.85 3.64
N PRO A 264 3.63 33.54 3.40
CA PRO A 264 4.88 33.28 4.11
C PRO A 264 4.76 33.37 5.64
N ILE A 265 5.35 32.40 6.33
CA ILE A 265 5.60 32.44 7.78
C ILE A 265 7.09 32.78 7.98
N ALA A 266 7.37 33.77 8.83
CA ALA A 266 8.73 34.08 9.23
C ALA A 266 9.23 32.99 10.19
N THR A 267 10.28 32.27 9.80
CA THR A 267 10.80 31.18 10.63
C THR A 267 11.42 31.69 11.93
N ASP A 268 11.93 32.92 12.02
CA ASP A 268 12.47 33.46 13.29
C ASP A 268 11.43 34.07 14.24
N ASP A 269 10.19 34.29 13.77
CA ASP A 269 9.08 34.86 14.55
C ASP A 269 7.77 34.27 14.02
N VAL A 270 7.49 33.03 14.42
CA VAL A 270 6.35 32.26 13.92
C VAL A 270 5.04 32.90 14.36
N ARG A 271 4.23 33.30 13.38
CA ARG A 271 2.88 33.83 13.60
C ARG A 271 1.88 33.14 12.70
N TYR A 272 0.80 32.66 13.30
CA TYR A 272 -0.18 31.82 12.63
C TYR A 272 -1.49 32.58 12.34
N GLU A 273 -1.37 33.62 11.51
CA GLU A 273 -2.46 34.55 11.21
C GLU A 273 -3.11 34.25 9.85
N LEU A 274 -4.41 33.94 9.85
CA LEU A 274 -5.16 33.77 8.61
C LEU A 274 -5.13 35.07 7.78
N ARG A 275 -4.89 34.94 6.47
CA ARG A 275 -4.91 36.06 5.52
C ARG A 275 -6.11 35.95 4.58
N PRO A 276 -7.21 36.67 4.86
CA PRO A 276 -8.36 36.70 3.98
C PRO A 276 -7.99 37.23 2.60
N PHE A 277 -8.62 36.69 1.55
CA PHE A 277 -8.37 37.04 0.15
C PHE A 277 -8.44 38.56 -0.11
N GLU A 278 -9.40 39.24 0.51
CA GLU A 278 -9.62 40.69 0.36
C GLU A 278 -8.50 41.56 0.94
N THR A 279 -7.62 40.99 1.77
CA THR A 279 -6.50 41.71 2.39
C THR A 279 -5.22 41.69 1.55
N VAL A 280 -5.23 41.01 0.40
CA VAL A 280 -4.04 40.90 -0.48
C VAL A 280 -3.72 42.23 -1.15
N ASP A 281 -2.72 42.90 -0.61
CA ASP A 281 -2.15 44.14 -1.14
C ASP A 281 -0.79 43.91 -1.81
N ASN A 282 -0.19 45.00 -2.31
CA ASN A 282 1.10 44.90 -3.00
C ASN A 282 2.26 44.61 -2.05
N ALA A 283 2.15 44.91 -0.76
CA ALA A 283 3.20 44.62 0.21
C ALA A 283 3.26 43.13 0.51
N LEU A 284 2.10 42.48 0.64
CA LEU A 284 2.03 41.02 0.77
C LEU A 284 2.51 40.31 -0.50
N ILE A 285 2.22 40.86 -1.69
CA ILE A 285 2.77 40.32 -2.95
C ILE A 285 4.30 40.42 -2.95
N GLU A 286 4.87 41.57 -2.60
CA GLU A 286 6.32 41.75 -2.53
C GLU A 286 6.97 40.81 -1.50
N GLN A 287 6.33 40.61 -0.34
CA GLN A 287 6.78 39.64 0.65
C GLN A 287 6.79 38.21 0.10
N ALA A 288 5.74 37.81 -0.63
CA ALA A 288 5.65 36.50 -1.25
C ALA A 288 6.68 36.30 -2.36
N VAL A 289 6.99 37.35 -3.14
CA VAL A 289 8.07 37.33 -4.14
C VAL A 289 9.41 37.11 -3.45
N ASN A 290 9.72 37.88 -2.41
CA ASN A 290 10.98 37.74 -1.68
C ASN A 290 11.13 36.34 -1.07
N TRP A 291 10.06 35.78 -0.50
CA TRP A 291 10.06 34.42 0.02
C TRP A 291 10.33 33.39 -1.08
N ALA A 292 9.69 33.51 -2.24
CA ALA A 292 9.91 32.60 -3.37
C ALA A 292 11.33 32.72 -3.93
N ASP A 293 11.84 33.95 -4.07
CA ASP A 293 13.21 34.24 -4.49
C ASP A 293 14.27 33.74 -3.49
N ASP A 294 13.96 33.73 -2.19
CA ASP A 294 14.85 33.20 -1.16
C ASP A 294 14.83 31.66 -1.18
N LEU A 295 13.64 31.02 -1.29
CA LEU A 295 13.50 29.56 -1.38
C LEU A 295 14.22 28.98 -2.60
N THR A 296 14.20 29.68 -3.74
CA THR A 296 14.81 29.16 -4.98
C THR A 296 16.26 29.60 -5.19
N ARG A 297 16.83 30.36 -4.25
CA ARG A 297 18.20 30.86 -4.35
C ARG A 297 19.20 29.76 -4.04
N VAL A 298 20.29 29.72 -4.81
CA VAL A 298 21.39 28.78 -4.52
C VAL A 298 22.30 29.37 -3.43
N GLN A 299 22.00 29.10 -2.16
CA GLN A 299 22.82 29.57 -1.02
C GLN A 299 23.21 28.47 -0.03
N HIS A 300 22.41 27.40 0.09
CA HIS A 300 22.56 26.40 1.14
C HIS A 300 23.01 25.02 0.62
N THR A 301 23.81 24.99 -0.46
CA THR A 301 24.32 23.72 -1.04
C THR A 301 25.24 22.97 -0.08
N ASP A 302 25.83 23.64 0.91
CA ASP A 302 26.65 23.03 1.95
C ASP A 302 25.82 22.20 2.95
N CYS A 303 24.52 22.45 3.08
CA CYS A 303 23.62 21.65 3.92
C CYS A 303 23.52 20.18 3.50
N VAL A 304 23.94 19.83 2.27
CA VAL A 304 24.02 18.43 1.79
C VAL A 304 24.77 17.53 2.77
N ASP A 305 25.81 18.08 3.41
CA ASP A 305 26.65 17.32 4.33
C ASP A 305 25.88 16.95 5.61
N SER A 306 25.17 17.92 6.19
CA SER A 306 24.29 17.70 7.36
C SER A 306 23.13 16.75 7.03
N LEU A 307 22.54 16.90 5.83
CA LEU A 307 21.46 16.03 5.37
C LEU A 307 21.92 14.58 5.30
N VAL A 308 23.05 14.31 4.63
CA VAL A 308 23.55 12.95 4.48
C VAL A 308 24.04 12.39 5.82
N ALA A 309 24.72 13.19 6.64
CA ALA A 309 25.13 12.77 7.98
C ALA A 309 23.94 12.37 8.88
N THR A 310 22.80 13.05 8.72
CA THR A 310 21.59 12.79 9.52
C THR A 310 20.79 11.61 8.97
N LEU A 311 20.66 11.50 7.65
CA LEU A 311 19.82 10.49 7.00
C LEU A 311 20.54 9.15 6.78
N TRP A 312 21.86 9.15 6.56
CA TRP A 312 22.70 7.94 6.45
C TRP A 312 23.81 7.93 7.52
N PRO A 313 23.46 7.92 8.82
CA PRO A 313 24.43 8.12 9.90
C PRO A 313 25.56 7.08 9.90
N ASP A 314 25.24 5.79 9.71
CA ASP A 314 26.23 4.70 9.76
C ASP A 314 27.24 4.81 8.61
N LEU A 315 26.76 5.06 7.38
CA LEU A 315 27.62 5.22 6.22
C LEU A 315 28.42 6.52 6.29
N TYR A 316 27.84 7.58 6.83
CA TYR A 316 28.56 8.83 7.02
C TYR A 316 29.68 8.67 8.06
N GLU A 317 29.45 7.95 9.17
CA GLU A 317 30.49 7.67 10.17
C GLU A 317 31.65 6.84 9.59
N ASP A 318 31.35 5.86 8.74
CA ASP A 318 32.36 5.01 8.10
C ASP A 318 33.22 5.73 7.05
N HIS A 319 32.66 6.74 6.38
CA HIS A 319 33.28 7.40 5.23
C HIS A 319 33.72 8.86 5.48
N ASP A 320 33.18 9.54 6.50
CA ASP A 320 33.47 10.94 6.90
C ASP A 320 33.35 11.98 5.76
N GLU A 321 32.54 11.65 4.73
CA GLU A 321 32.21 12.52 3.59
C GLU A 321 30.91 12.04 2.93
N TRP A 322 30.00 12.96 2.65
CA TRP A 322 28.68 12.63 2.08
C TRP A 322 28.75 11.90 0.71
N ARG A 323 29.73 12.23 -0.14
CA ARG A 323 29.89 11.61 -1.47
C ARG A 323 30.20 10.14 -1.35
N ALA A 324 31.23 9.82 -0.56
CA ALA A 324 31.67 8.45 -0.35
C ALA A 324 30.58 7.62 0.36
N ALA A 325 29.82 8.21 1.28
CA ALA A 325 28.68 7.55 1.93
C ALA A 325 27.59 7.15 0.91
N LEU A 326 27.19 8.07 0.03
CA LEU A 326 26.17 7.78 -0.99
C LEU A 326 26.67 6.83 -2.08
N GLU A 327 27.92 6.96 -2.55
CA GLU A 327 28.53 6.01 -3.49
C GLU A 327 28.56 4.58 -2.91
N ALA A 328 28.97 4.45 -1.64
CA ALA A 328 28.96 3.16 -0.95
C ALA A 328 27.55 2.59 -0.79
N TRP A 329 26.56 3.44 -0.49
CA TRP A 329 25.16 3.03 -0.43
C TRP A 329 24.66 2.50 -1.79
N VAL A 330 24.91 3.23 -2.87
CA VAL A 330 24.49 2.84 -4.24
C VAL A 330 25.10 1.50 -4.63
N GLU A 331 26.41 1.31 -4.41
CA GLU A 331 27.06 0.05 -4.75
C GLU A 331 26.58 -1.12 -3.89
N ALA A 332 26.30 -0.89 -2.60
CA ALA A 332 25.70 -1.89 -1.75
C ALA A 332 24.30 -2.29 -2.23
N GLU A 333 23.48 -1.32 -2.64
CA GLU A 333 22.12 -1.60 -3.14
C GLU A 333 22.16 -2.36 -4.48
N ARG A 334 23.03 -1.96 -5.40
CA ARG A 334 23.27 -2.70 -6.65
C ARG A 334 23.70 -4.13 -6.40
N GLU A 335 24.56 -4.38 -5.42
CA GLU A 335 25.00 -5.73 -5.10
C GLU A 335 23.86 -6.56 -4.46
N ARG A 336 23.04 -5.97 -3.59
CA ARG A 336 21.83 -6.63 -3.05
C ARG A 336 20.87 -7.02 -4.16
N GLU A 337 20.64 -6.14 -5.14
CA GLU A 337 19.77 -6.44 -6.28
C GLU A 337 20.35 -7.56 -7.17
N ARG A 338 21.64 -7.50 -7.51
CA ARG A 338 22.31 -8.55 -8.26
C ARG A 338 22.26 -9.90 -7.53
N GLU A 339 22.42 -9.89 -6.20
CA GLU A 339 22.33 -11.11 -5.41
C GLU A 339 20.90 -11.67 -5.40
N ARG A 340 19.89 -10.83 -5.21
CA ARG A 340 18.48 -11.22 -5.34
C ARG A 340 18.19 -11.81 -6.73
N GLN A 341 18.71 -11.20 -7.79
CA GLN A 341 18.55 -11.70 -9.15
C GLN A 341 19.27 -13.05 -9.35
N ARG A 342 20.51 -13.20 -8.88
CA ARG A 342 21.25 -14.48 -8.92
C ARG A 342 20.51 -15.58 -8.18
N GLN A 343 19.95 -15.27 -7.01
CA GLN A 343 19.15 -16.21 -6.23
C GLN A 343 17.89 -16.63 -6.97
N ARG A 344 17.17 -15.68 -7.58
CA ARG A 344 15.98 -15.96 -8.41
C ARG A 344 16.31 -16.80 -9.64
N GLU A 345 17.37 -16.48 -10.37
CA GLU A 345 17.81 -17.26 -11.53
C GLU A 345 18.28 -18.66 -11.15
N ALA A 346 19.01 -18.81 -10.04
CA ALA A 346 19.43 -20.11 -9.53
C ALA A 346 18.24 -20.95 -9.06
N ALA A 347 17.25 -20.33 -8.40
CA ALA A 347 16.00 -20.98 -8.03
C ALA A 347 15.23 -21.48 -9.27
N LEU A 348 15.09 -20.66 -10.30
CA LEU A 348 14.45 -21.03 -11.56
C LEU A 348 15.18 -22.19 -12.27
N GLN A 349 16.52 -22.15 -12.31
CA GLN A 349 17.32 -23.22 -12.91
C GLN A 349 17.18 -24.54 -12.14
N ARG A 350 17.28 -24.50 -10.80
CA ARG A 350 17.06 -25.68 -9.95
C ARG A 350 15.66 -26.25 -10.15
N ARG A 351 14.64 -25.39 -10.24
CA ARG A 351 13.26 -25.78 -10.55
C ARG A 351 13.17 -26.48 -11.91
N GLU A 352 13.75 -25.91 -12.98
CA GLU A 352 13.74 -26.53 -14.30
C GLU A 352 14.45 -27.88 -14.36
N GLU A 353 15.62 -28.00 -13.72
CA GLU A 353 16.39 -29.24 -13.68
C GLU A 353 15.60 -30.33 -12.95
N ARG A 354 15.04 -29.99 -11.79
CA ARG A 354 14.31 -30.94 -10.96
C ARG A 354 12.92 -31.28 -11.54
N LEU A 355 12.24 -30.35 -12.22
CA LEU A 355 11.03 -30.66 -13.01
C LEU A 355 11.33 -31.64 -14.16
N LYS A 356 12.50 -31.55 -14.82
CA LYS A 356 12.90 -32.53 -15.83
C LYS A 356 13.15 -33.91 -15.23
N GLU A 357 13.69 -33.99 -14.02
CA GLU A 357 13.86 -35.26 -13.30
C GLU A 357 12.52 -35.89 -12.90
N LEU A 358 11.51 -35.07 -12.62
CA LEU A 358 10.16 -35.48 -12.23
C LEU A 358 9.20 -35.66 -13.42
N ASP A 359 9.70 -35.70 -14.66
CA ASP A 359 8.92 -35.78 -15.91
C ASP A 359 7.81 -34.70 -16.03
N GLY A 360 8.05 -33.53 -15.42
CA GLY A 360 7.16 -32.37 -15.46
C GLY A 360 5.90 -32.46 -14.59
N ALA A 361 5.75 -33.46 -13.73
CA ALA A 361 4.49 -33.74 -13.01
C ALA A 361 4.54 -33.39 -11.52
N LEU A 362 4.41 -32.10 -11.16
CA LEU A 362 4.15 -31.64 -9.77
C LEU A 362 2.83 -30.86 -9.62
N GLU A 363 2.20 -30.45 -10.72
CA GLU A 363 0.95 -29.68 -10.70
C GLU A 363 -0.18 -30.47 -10.02
N GLY A 364 -0.82 -29.85 -9.01
CA GLY A 364 -1.90 -30.45 -8.22
C GLY A 364 -1.46 -31.47 -7.16
N ARG A 365 -0.16 -31.54 -6.81
CA ARG A 365 0.31 -32.37 -5.68
C ARG A 365 0.23 -31.57 -4.36
N PRO A 366 -0.08 -32.23 -3.23
CA PRO A 366 -0.20 -31.56 -1.93
C PRO A 366 1.15 -31.13 -1.32
N ILE A 367 2.28 -31.62 -1.85
CA ILE A 367 3.63 -31.25 -1.41
C ILE A 367 4.52 -30.87 -2.60
N THR A 368 5.44 -29.93 -2.39
CA THR A 368 6.40 -29.45 -3.38
C THR A 368 7.80 -29.27 -2.77
N PRO A 369 8.88 -29.60 -3.49
CA PRO A 369 10.23 -29.27 -3.04
C PRO A 369 10.61 -27.79 -3.27
N PHE A 370 9.79 -27.02 -4.02
CA PHE A 370 10.10 -25.65 -4.40
C PHE A 370 9.26 -24.64 -3.60
N LYS A 371 9.92 -23.66 -2.99
CA LYS A 371 9.22 -22.56 -2.31
C LYS A 371 8.46 -21.70 -3.30
N GLU A 372 8.97 -21.59 -4.52
CA GLU A 372 8.41 -20.78 -5.60
C GLU A 372 7.00 -21.26 -6.00
N ASP A 373 6.73 -22.57 -5.94
CA ASP A 373 5.39 -23.09 -6.22
C ASP A 373 4.38 -22.64 -5.15
N VAL A 374 4.82 -22.47 -3.89
CA VAL A 374 3.98 -21.89 -2.83
C VAL A 374 3.73 -20.42 -3.08
N TYR A 375 4.78 -19.66 -3.43
CA TYR A 375 4.65 -18.23 -3.75
C TYR A 375 3.72 -18.00 -4.93
N GLU A 376 3.87 -18.77 -6.02
CA GLU A 376 3.00 -18.71 -7.20
C GLU A 376 1.55 -19.09 -6.86
N ALA A 377 1.34 -20.13 -6.06
CA ALA A 377 0.00 -20.52 -5.62
C ALA A 377 -0.67 -19.41 -4.78
N VAL A 378 0.08 -18.77 -3.87
CA VAL A 378 -0.41 -17.65 -3.05
C VAL A 378 -0.72 -16.42 -3.91
N GLU A 379 0.16 -16.06 -4.84
CA GLU A 379 -0.02 -14.90 -5.74
C GLU A 379 -1.20 -15.08 -6.71
N ASN A 380 -1.61 -16.31 -6.99
CA ASN A 380 -2.77 -16.63 -7.83
C ASN A 380 -4.11 -16.65 -7.09
N ILE A 381 -4.12 -16.51 -5.76
CA ILE A 381 -5.37 -16.45 -4.98
C ILE A 381 -6.07 -15.13 -5.27
N ASP A 382 -7.34 -15.20 -5.61
CA ASP A 382 -8.16 -14.00 -5.84
C ASP A 382 -8.30 -13.22 -4.53
N ILE A 383 -7.61 -12.09 -4.45
CA ILE A 383 -7.58 -11.26 -3.26
C ILE A 383 -8.97 -10.69 -2.90
N THR A 384 -9.88 -10.58 -3.88
CA THR A 384 -11.25 -10.11 -3.64
C THR A 384 -12.03 -11.08 -2.76
N GLU A 385 -11.75 -12.38 -2.84
CA GLU A 385 -12.41 -13.38 -2.00
C GLU A 385 -12.00 -13.23 -0.54
N ILE A 386 -10.70 -13.03 -0.28
CA ILE A 386 -10.17 -12.79 1.06
C ILE A 386 -10.76 -11.48 1.60
N ALA A 387 -10.68 -10.39 0.83
CA ALA A 387 -11.21 -9.10 1.25
C ALA A 387 -12.71 -9.15 1.56
N ARG A 388 -13.50 -9.85 0.73
CA ARG A 388 -14.94 -10.01 0.94
C ARG A 388 -15.27 -10.86 2.17
N HIS A 389 -14.48 -11.90 2.44
CA HIS A 389 -14.71 -12.79 3.58
C HIS A 389 -14.37 -12.12 4.91
N TYR A 390 -13.30 -11.34 4.95
CA TYR A 390 -12.73 -10.78 6.18
C TYR A 390 -12.98 -9.29 6.36
N ALA A 391 -13.75 -8.65 5.48
CA ALA A 391 -14.24 -7.29 5.74
C ALA A 391 -15.05 -7.25 7.05
N SER A 392 -14.79 -6.24 7.89
CA SER A 392 -15.44 -6.13 9.21
C SER A 392 -16.95 -5.94 9.10
N ASP A 393 -17.36 -4.87 8.39
CA ASP A 393 -18.75 -4.42 8.36
C ASP A 393 -19.32 -4.42 6.94
N ALA A 394 -18.55 -3.99 5.95
CA ALA A 394 -18.99 -3.94 4.56
C ALA A 394 -17.85 -4.15 3.54
N TYR A 395 -18.22 -4.78 2.43
CA TYR A 395 -17.42 -4.91 1.21
C TYR A 395 -18.19 -4.26 0.07
N ASP A 396 -17.47 -3.60 -0.85
CA ASP A 396 -18.01 -2.77 -1.91
C ASP A 396 -18.89 -1.64 -1.36
N THR A 397 -18.31 -0.86 -0.44
CA THR A 397 -18.99 0.22 0.30
C THR A 397 -19.42 1.40 -0.58
N ASP A 398 -18.84 1.56 -1.79
CA ASP A 398 -19.28 2.51 -2.82
C ASP A 398 -19.15 1.91 -4.24
N PRO A 399 -20.25 1.43 -4.84
CA PRO A 399 -20.23 0.79 -6.16
C PRO A 399 -19.98 1.77 -7.33
N ASN A 400 -19.83 3.07 -7.06
CA ASN A 400 -19.43 4.06 -8.08
C ASN A 400 -17.91 4.24 -8.18
N GLN A 401 -17.15 3.61 -7.28
CA GLN A 401 -15.69 3.68 -7.29
C GLN A 401 -15.11 2.60 -8.20
N PRO A 402 -14.02 2.88 -8.93
CA PRO A 402 -13.44 1.95 -9.89
C PRO A 402 -12.80 0.71 -9.23
N ARG A 403 -12.57 0.77 -7.92
CA ARG A 403 -11.97 -0.31 -7.12
C ARG A 403 -12.89 -0.63 -5.93
N PRO A 404 -13.26 -1.91 -5.71
CA PRO A 404 -14.06 -2.30 -4.55
C PRO A 404 -13.38 -1.89 -3.25
N GLN A 405 -14.13 -1.19 -2.40
CA GLN A 405 -13.65 -0.72 -1.11
C GLN A 405 -14.20 -1.59 0.02
N PHE A 406 -13.45 -1.74 1.11
CA PHE A 406 -13.86 -2.60 2.20
C PHE A 406 -13.44 -2.04 3.57
N ASP A 407 -14.19 -2.42 4.60
CA ASP A 407 -13.85 -2.13 5.98
C ASP A 407 -12.79 -3.09 6.50
N PRO A 408 -11.58 -2.61 6.86
CA PRO A 408 -10.55 -3.46 7.43
C PRO A 408 -10.98 -4.01 8.79
N CYS A 409 -10.73 -5.30 9.05
CA CYS A 409 -11.03 -5.92 10.35
C CYS A 409 -9.95 -5.73 11.41
N TRP A 410 -8.76 -5.29 11.01
CA TRP A 410 -7.62 -5.02 11.90
C TRP A 410 -7.62 -3.61 12.50
N ARG A 411 -8.39 -2.67 11.94
CA ARG A 411 -8.48 -1.30 12.46
C ARG A 411 -9.85 -0.67 12.19
N HIS A 412 -10.23 0.29 13.03
CA HIS A 412 -11.46 1.05 12.78
C HIS A 412 -11.32 1.98 11.55
N SER A 413 -12.36 2.01 10.73
CA SER A 413 -12.49 2.88 9.56
C SER A 413 -13.84 3.61 9.67
N GLU A 414 -13.80 4.94 9.83
CA GLU A 414 -15.03 5.73 9.99
C GLU A 414 -15.81 5.88 8.67
N SER A 415 -15.11 5.89 7.53
CA SER A 415 -15.70 6.06 6.20
C SER A 415 -15.95 4.74 5.46
N GLY A 416 -15.28 3.66 5.88
CA GLY A 416 -15.18 2.41 5.10
C GLY A 416 -14.60 2.54 3.70
N GLN A 417 -13.87 3.65 3.45
CA GLN A 417 -13.30 3.97 2.15
C GLN A 417 -11.76 3.94 2.11
N SER A 418 -11.11 3.55 3.20
CA SER A 418 -9.65 3.67 3.32
C SER A 418 -8.90 2.48 2.73
N CYS A 419 -9.51 1.30 2.71
CA CYS A 419 -8.97 0.10 2.09
C CYS A 419 -9.70 -0.23 0.78
N PHE A 420 -8.94 -0.63 -0.23
CA PHE A 420 -9.47 -1.01 -1.53
C PHE A 420 -8.72 -2.21 -2.11
N VAL A 421 -9.37 -2.92 -3.03
CA VAL A 421 -8.77 -4.01 -3.80
C VAL A 421 -8.46 -3.53 -5.22
N ASP A 422 -7.26 -3.83 -5.68
CA ASP A 422 -6.85 -3.72 -7.08
C ASP A 422 -6.88 -5.11 -7.72
N GLU A 423 -7.98 -5.42 -8.40
CA GLU A 423 -8.20 -6.72 -9.05
C GLU A 423 -7.19 -6.99 -10.18
N GLN A 424 -6.67 -5.94 -10.83
CA GLN A 424 -5.72 -6.10 -11.93
C GLN A 424 -4.32 -6.44 -11.42
N ALA A 425 -3.91 -5.80 -10.33
CA ALA A 425 -2.63 -6.10 -9.68
C ALA A 425 -2.70 -7.29 -8.71
N ASN A 426 -3.91 -7.78 -8.40
CA ASN A 426 -4.19 -8.77 -7.35
C ASN A 426 -3.60 -8.35 -5.98
N THR A 427 -3.80 -7.08 -5.62
CA THR A 427 -3.29 -6.48 -4.37
C THR A 427 -4.37 -5.69 -3.67
N PHE A 428 -4.16 -5.41 -2.37
CA PHE A 428 -4.96 -4.44 -1.64
C PHE A 428 -4.10 -3.22 -1.30
N GLY A 429 -4.76 -2.07 -1.17
CA GLY A 429 -4.14 -0.84 -0.67
C GLY A 429 -4.92 -0.31 0.54
N ASP A 430 -4.17 0.19 1.52
CA ASP A 430 -4.66 0.96 2.65
C ASP A 430 -4.11 2.38 2.53
N SER A 431 -4.96 3.28 2.05
CA SER A 431 -4.62 4.69 1.82
C SER A 431 -4.36 5.49 3.10
N LYS A 432 -4.80 4.99 4.28
CA LYS A 432 -4.58 5.67 5.56
C LYS A 432 -3.12 5.57 6.02
N VAL A 433 -2.48 4.44 5.76
CA VAL A 433 -1.08 4.18 6.14
C VAL A 433 -0.15 4.07 4.92
N ASN A 434 -0.68 4.31 3.72
CA ASN A 434 0.02 4.16 2.44
C ASN A 434 0.75 2.81 2.31
N ALA A 435 0.08 1.75 2.71
CA ALA A 435 0.61 0.41 2.66
C ALA A 435 -0.32 -0.51 1.86
N GLY A 436 0.16 -1.70 1.54
CA GLY A 436 -0.59 -2.66 0.75
C GLY A 436 0.17 -3.96 0.64
N GLY A 437 -0.41 -4.90 -0.09
CA GLY A 437 0.23 -6.18 -0.35
C GLY A 437 -0.66 -7.13 -1.13
N GLY A 438 -0.12 -8.34 -1.34
CA GLY A 438 -0.85 -9.43 -1.98
C GLY A 438 -1.70 -10.26 -0.99
N PRO A 439 -2.23 -11.41 -1.47
CA PRO A 439 -3.13 -12.28 -0.72
C PRO A 439 -2.62 -12.71 0.67
N ALA A 440 -1.35 -13.11 0.79
CA ALA A 440 -0.77 -13.53 2.08
C ALA A 440 -0.76 -12.42 3.12
N LYS A 441 -0.44 -11.18 2.73
CA LYS A 441 -0.42 -10.03 3.64
C LYS A 441 -1.83 -9.64 4.10
N LEU A 442 -2.80 -9.71 3.19
CA LEU A 442 -4.19 -9.49 3.57
C LEU A 442 -4.70 -10.57 4.54
N MET A 443 -4.36 -11.85 4.30
CA MET A 443 -4.71 -12.93 5.22
C MET A 443 -4.04 -12.73 6.59
N ALA A 444 -2.76 -12.36 6.61
CA ALA A 444 -2.03 -12.12 7.85
C ALA A 444 -2.66 -11.01 8.71
N LEU A 445 -3.14 -9.94 8.08
CA LEU A 445 -3.90 -8.88 8.76
C LEU A 445 -5.26 -9.39 9.24
N ALA A 446 -5.96 -10.13 8.38
CA ALA A 446 -7.30 -10.63 8.67
C ALA A 446 -7.35 -11.63 9.85
N THR A 447 -6.31 -12.43 10.02
CA THR A 447 -6.18 -13.41 11.12
C THR A 447 -5.40 -12.87 12.32
N GLY A 448 -4.88 -11.64 12.23
CA GLY A 448 -4.15 -10.98 13.31
C GLY A 448 -2.74 -11.54 13.55
N ILE A 449 -2.13 -12.17 12.52
CA ILE A 449 -0.70 -12.52 12.53
C ILE A 449 0.14 -11.24 12.56
N ILE A 450 -0.24 -10.25 11.76
CA ILE A 450 0.26 -8.88 11.84
C ILE A 450 -0.88 -7.93 12.18
N SER A 451 -0.57 -6.85 12.90
CA SER A 451 -1.57 -5.88 13.36
C SER A 451 -1.82 -4.73 12.40
N ASP A 452 -0.81 -4.37 11.59
CA ASP A 452 -0.81 -3.13 10.81
C ASP A 452 -0.32 -3.36 9.39
N ALA A 453 -0.93 -2.66 8.43
CA ALA A 453 -0.67 -2.90 7.01
C ALA A 453 0.71 -2.43 6.55
N ASP A 454 1.37 -1.53 7.30
CA ASP A 454 2.74 -1.08 7.09
C ASP A 454 3.79 -2.05 7.65
N ALA A 455 3.39 -3.03 8.47
CA ALA A 455 4.29 -4.07 8.94
C ALA A 455 4.79 -4.96 7.79
N ASP A 456 6.05 -5.36 7.85
CA ASP A 456 6.62 -6.33 6.92
C ASP A 456 6.05 -7.73 7.19
N LEU A 457 5.76 -8.47 6.11
CA LEU A 457 5.37 -9.88 6.19
C LEU A 457 6.55 -10.73 5.70
N ASP A 458 7.36 -11.22 6.63
CA ASP A 458 8.51 -12.07 6.34
C ASP A 458 8.60 -13.27 7.30
N GLY A 459 9.66 -14.07 7.15
CA GLY A 459 10.02 -15.11 8.11
C GLY A 459 8.89 -16.10 8.42
N ASP A 460 8.72 -16.39 9.71
CA ASP A 460 7.72 -17.32 10.22
C ASP A 460 6.28 -16.79 10.06
N ASP A 461 6.10 -15.46 10.13
CA ASP A 461 4.79 -14.83 9.98
C ASP A 461 4.23 -15.02 8.57
N TYR A 462 5.09 -14.95 7.55
CA TYR A 462 4.71 -15.29 6.18
C TYR A 462 4.20 -16.73 6.08
N TRP A 463 4.93 -17.70 6.65
CA TRP A 463 4.53 -19.10 6.58
C TRP A 463 3.27 -19.41 7.40
N ALA A 464 3.07 -18.70 8.52
CA ALA A 464 1.82 -18.76 9.27
C ALA A 464 0.63 -18.25 8.43
N ALA A 465 0.81 -17.16 7.68
CA ALA A 465 -0.22 -16.64 6.80
C ALA A 465 -0.57 -17.61 5.66
N VAL A 466 0.44 -18.31 5.11
CA VAL A 466 0.23 -19.38 4.13
C VAL A 466 -0.53 -20.56 4.73
N ASP A 467 -0.22 -20.95 5.97
CA ASP A 467 -0.93 -22.02 6.67
C ASP A 467 -2.41 -21.61 6.91
N GLU A 468 -2.70 -20.35 7.26
CA GLU A 468 -4.08 -19.81 7.34
C GLU A 468 -4.82 -19.81 6.00
N LEU A 469 -4.15 -19.46 4.89
CA LEU A 469 -4.73 -19.58 3.56
C LEU A 469 -5.12 -21.05 3.25
N ARG A 470 -4.28 -22.02 3.60
CA ARG A 470 -4.66 -23.45 3.44
C ARG A 470 -5.86 -23.83 4.31
N ASN A 471 -5.89 -23.36 5.56
CA ASN A 471 -7.01 -23.61 6.47
C ASN A 471 -8.32 -22.99 5.96
N ALA A 472 -8.25 -21.86 5.26
CA ALA A 472 -9.38 -21.24 4.58
C ALA A 472 -9.85 -22.03 3.33
N GLY A 473 -9.11 -23.06 2.92
CA GLY A 473 -9.46 -23.97 1.83
C GLY A 473 -8.80 -23.67 0.48
N TYR A 474 -7.82 -22.76 0.44
CA TYR A 474 -7.04 -22.51 -0.79
C TYR A 474 -6.08 -23.67 -1.07
N ASP A 475 -6.02 -24.09 -2.33
CA ASP A 475 -5.16 -25.18 -2.79
C ASP A 475 -3.71 -24.68 -2.94
N ILE A 476 -2.98 -24.68 -1.83
CA ILE A 476 -1.58 -24.27 -1.78
C ILE A 476 -0.74 -25.47 -1.37
N PRO A 477 0.24 -25.91 -2.18
CA PRO A 477 1.08 -27.05 -1.82
C PRO A 477 1.93 -26.75 -0.58
N VAL A 478 2.30 -27.78 0.19
CA VAL A 478 3.20 -27.65 1.33
C VAL A 478 4.65 -27.78 0.86
N TRP A 479 5.49 -26.80 1.19
CA TRP A 479 6.92 -26.87 0.87
C TRP A 479 7.64 -27.90 1.76
N ILE A 480 8.26 -28.90 1.13
CA ILE A 480 8.98 -30.01 1.76
C ILE A 480 10.41 -30.09 1.19
N PRO A 481 11.44 -29.60 1.91
CA PRO A 481 12.82 -29.67 1.43
C PRO A 481 13.34 -31.12 1.33
N GLU A 482 13.96 -31.44 0.21
CA GLU A 482 14.57 -32.77 -0.03
C GLU A 482 15.91 -32.92 0.69
N ALA A 483 16.37 -34.17 0.86
CA ALA A 483 17.76 -34.43 1.18
C ALA A 483 18.67 -33.87 0.06
N GLY A 484 19.70 -33.12 0.47
CA GLY A 484 20.62 -32.39 -0.39
C GLY A 484 20.19 -30.96 -0.70
N SER A 485 18.99 -30.52 -0.30
CA SER A 485 18.52 -29.15 -0.56
C SER A 485 19.20 -28.11 0.33
N ASP A 486 19.37 -26.89 -0.19
CA ASP A 486 20.03 -25.78 0.50
C ASP A 486 19.23 -25.33 1.73
N ARG A 487 19.93 -25.02 2.83
CA ARG A 487 19.36 -24.44 4.04
C ARG A 487 19.40 -22.92 4.02
N VAL A 488 18.49 -22.29 4.76
CA VAL A 488 18.40 -20.83 4.89
C VAL A 488 19.62 -20.24 5.62
N ASP A 489 20.21 -20.98 6.56
CA ASP A 489 21.39 -20.58 7.34
C ASP A 489 22.72 -20.94 6.67
N GLY A 490 22.68 -21.49 5.45
CA GLY A 490 23.83 -21.97 4.70
C GLY A 490 24.13 -23.46 4.92
N GLY A 491 24.55 -24.15 3.85
CA GLY A 491 24.76 -25.59 3.83
C GLY A 491 23.56 -26.35 3.24
N THR A 492 23.55 -27.68 3.37
CA THR A 492 22.53 -28.56 2.79
C THR A 492 21.89 -29.45 3.85
N TYR A 493 20.63 -29.84 3.67
CA TYR A 493 20.00 -30.87 4.49
C TYR A 493 20.59 -32.24 4.15
N ASP A 494 21.36 -32.87 5.02
CA ASP A 494 21.88 -34.24 4.76
C ASP A 494 20.75 -35.26 4.59
N GLN A 495 19.66 -35.05 5.34
CA GLN A 495 18.40 -35.77 5.24
C GLN A 495 17.25 -34.77 5.38
N MET A 496 16.08 -35.11 4.85
CA MET A 496 14.86 -34.31 5.02
C MET A 496 14.66 -34.04 6.52
N PRO A 497 14.48 -32.78 6.93
CA PRO A 497 14.36 -32.45 8.34
C PRO A 497 13.07 -33.04 8.92
N PHE A 498 13.07 -33.41 10.20
CA PHE A 498 11.95 -34.16 10.80
C PHE A 498 10.64 -33.37 10.76
N TRP A 499 10.70 -32.04 10.94
CA TRP A 499 9.53 -31.16 10.81
C TRP A 499 8.89 -31.27 9.42
N ALA A 500 9.69 -31.44 8.36
CA ALA A 500 9.19 -31.57 7.00
C ALA A 500 8.53 -32.93 6.78
N VAL A 501 9.08 -34.00 7.35
CA VAL A 501 8.44 -35.33 7.34
C VAL A 501 7.05 -35.28 8.01
N ARG A 502 6.92 -34.58 9.14
CA ARG A 502 5.61 -34.40 9.81
C ARG A 502 4.63 -33.60 8.96
N LYS A 503 5.06 -32.45 8.41
CA LYS A 503 4.22 -31.63 7.52
C LYS A 503 3.79 -32.42 6.27
N ALA A 504 4.68 -33.24 5.70
CA ALA A 504 4.36 -34.12 4.58
C ALA A 504 3.35 -35.21 4.96
N ALA A 505 3.46 -35.81 6.16
CA ALA A 505 2.50 -36.81 6.63
C ALA A 505 1.07 -36.27 6.71
N VAL A 506 0.92 -35.02 7.16
CA VAL A 506 -0.38 -34.34 7.22
C VAL A 506 -0.88 -34.02 5.81
N ALA A 507 -0.03 -33.41 4.97
CA ALA A 507 -0.39 -33.02 3.61
C ALA A 507 -0.72 -34.22 2.69
N LEU A 508 -0.08 -35.37 2.90
CA LEU A 508 -0.34 -36.62 2.17
C LEU A 508 -1.44 -37.48 2.83
N GLU A 509 -2.10 -36.97 3.87
CA GLU A 509 -3.17 -37.65 4.62
C GLU A 509 -2.76 -39.00 5.25
N VAL A 510 -1.47 -39.21 5.51
CA VAL A 510 -0.92 -40.43 6.16
C VAL A 510 -1.14 -40.38 7.67
N CYS A 511 -0.95 -39.20 8.28
CA CYS A 511 -1.12 -38.98 9.72
C CYS A 511 -1.85 -37.66 9.96
N PRO A 512 -3.00 -37.64 10.66
CA PRO A 512 -3.64 -36.39 11.04
C PRO A 512 -2.79 -35.65 12.08
N GLU A 513 -2.93 -34.33 12.11
CA GLU A 513 -2.12 -33.45 12.97
C GLU A 513 -2.31 -33.74 14.47
N ASP A 514 -3.50 -34.17 14.89
CA ASP A 514 -3.81 -34.50 16.29
C ASP A 514 -3.34 -35.89 16.74
N ALA A 515 -2.75 -36.69 15.83
CA ALA A 515 -2.26 -38.04 16.13
C ALA A 515 -0.76 -38.11 16.45
N PHE A 516 -0.03 -37.00 16.35
CA PHE A 516 1.35 -36.95 16.84
C PHE A 516 1.37 -37.07 18.37
N VAL A 517 2.43 -37.70 18.89
CA VAL A 517 2.59 -37.98 20.33
C VAL A 517 3.87 -37.35 20.85
N ASP A 518 3.81 -36.77 22.04
CA ASP A 518 5.00 -36.26 22.72
C ASP A 518 5.99 -37.40 22.98
N ARG A 519 7.23 -37.23 22.51
CA ARG A 519 8.37 -38.11 22.75
C ARG A 519 9.51 -37.31 23.38
N GLU A 520 10.34 -37.96 24.18
CA GLU A 520 11.57 -37.36 24.71
C GLU A 520 12.75 -37.66 23.78
N GLY A 521 13.49 -36.62 23.39
CA GLY A 521 14.74 -36.72 22.66
C GLY A 521 15.91 -36.08 23.43
N GLU A 522 17.12 -36.16 22.88
CA GLU A 522 18.33 -35.62 23.51
C GLU A 522 18.25 -34.10 23.79
N ASP A 523 17.49 -33.37 22.97
CA ASP A 523 17.33 -31.91 23.04
C ASP A 523 16.02 -31.46 23.73
N GLY A 524 15.25 -32.40 24.29
CA GLY A 524 13.98 -32.14 24.96
C GLY A 524 12.79 -32.88 24.35
N THR A 525 11.58 -32.50 24.75
CA THR A 525 10.33 -33.09 24.25
C THR A 525 10.04 -32.60 22.82
N TYR A 526 9.64 -33.52 21.94
CA TYR A 526 9.23 -33.23 20.57
C TYR A 526 8.02 -34.08 20.18
N GLU A 527 7.18 -33.62 19.25
CA GLU A 527 6.05 -34.45 18.78
C GLU A 527 6.54 -35.42 17.70
N GLY A 528 6.44 -36.71 17.99
CA GLY A 528 6.80 -37.80 17.11
C GLY A 528 5.57 -38.52 16.54
N PHE A 529 5.82 -39.43 15.59
CA PHE A 529 4.77 -40.27 15.02
C PHE A 529 4.20 -41.24 16.06
N PRO A 530 2.91 -41.65 15.94
CA PRO A 530 2.28 -42.58 16.88
C PRO A 530 2.93 -43.97 16.88
N GLY A 531 3.66 -44.34 15.81
CA GLY A 531 4.45 -45.56 15.73
C GLY A 531 5.36 -45.59 14.50
N TYR A 532 6.33 -46.50 14.50
CA TYR A 532 7.28 -46.67 13.38
C TYR A 532 6.60 -47.04 12.05
N GLU A 533 5.46 -47.74 12.09
CA GLU A 533 4.67 -48.08 10.88
C GLU A 533 4.19 -46.80 10.18
N THR A 534 3.56 -45.86 10.89
CA THR A 534 3.10 -44.58 10.32
C THR A 534 4.25 -43.71 9.83
N TYR A 535 5.39 -43.74 10.52
CA TYR A 535 6.60 -43.05 10.07
C TYR A 535 7.12 -43.64 8.75
N ASN A 536 7.23 -44.97 8.63
CA ASN A 536 7.70 -45.62 7.40
C ASN A 536 6.71 -45.45 6.25
N GLU A 537 5.40 -45.53 6.50
CA GLU A 537 4.35 -45.23 5.52
C GLU A 537 4.46 -43.78 5.01
N THR A 538 4.81 -42.84 5.89
CA THR A 538 5.05 -41.45 5.51
C THR A 538 6.27 -41.33 4.58
N LEU A 539 7.37 -42.01 4.90
CA LEU A 539 8.56 -42.02 4.04
C LEU A 539 8.25 -42.60 2.65
N GLU A 540 7.52 -43.72 2.58
CA GLU A 540 7.08 -44.31 1.31
C GLU A 540 6.18 -43.35 0.51
N ALA A 541 5.23 -42.68 1.17
CA ALA A 541 4.36 -41.70 0.51
C ALA A 541 5.13 -40.47 -0.02
N ILE A 542 6.20 -40.05 0.65
CA ILE A 542 7.11 -38.99 0.19
C ILE A 542 7.91 -39.45 -1.04
N GLU A 543 8.41 -40.69 -1.04
CA GLU A 543 9.11 -41.27 -2.20
C GLU A 543 8.17 -41.42 -3.41
N ASP A 544 6.93 -41.85 -3.18
CA ASP A 544 5.88 -41.94 -4.22
C ASP A 544 5.50 -40.56 -4.77
N ALA A 545 5.56 -39.52 -3.93
CA ALA A 545 5.45 -38.13 -4.34
C ALA A 545 6.69 -37.63 -5.12
N GLY A 546 7.72 -38.46 -5.27
CA GLY A 546 8.92 -38.20 -6.06
C GLY A 546 10.04 -37.48 -5.32
N LEU A 547 9.88 -37.25 -4.01
CA LEU A 547 10.82 -36.50 -3.18
C LEU A 547 11.82 -37.44 -2.50
N ASN A 548 13.10 -37.04 -2.47
CA ASN A 548 14.14 -37.77 -1.77
C ASN A 548 14.21 -37.34 -0.29
N HIS A 549 13.93 -38.25 0.64
CA HIS A 549 14.02 -37.95 2.07
C HIS A 549 15.40 -38.25 2.70
N GLY A 550 16.21 -39.15 2.14
CA GLY A 550 17.52 -39.55 2.70
C GLY A 550 17.48 -40.23 4.08
N ARG A 551 16.31 -40.38 4.69
CA ARG A 551 16.06 -41.08 5.98
C ARG A 551 15.97 -42.60 5.84
N GLU A 552 16.36 -43.33 6.88
CA GLU A 552 16.21 -44.78 6.99
C GLU A 552 14.85 -45.16 7.60
N GLN A 553 14.29 -46.29 7.14
CA GLN A 553 13.10 -46.90 7.72
C GLN A 553 13.42 -47.55 9.06
N VAL A 554 12.53 -47.42 10.03
CA VAL A 554 12.70 -47.98 11.38
C VAL A 554 12.14 -49.40 11.42
N THR A 555 12.90 -50.34 12.01
CA THR A 555 12.43 -51.74 12.19
C THR A 555 11.90 -52.00 13.60
N PRO A 556 11.02 -53.01 13.80
CA PRO A 556 10.44 -53.31 15.12
C PRO A 556 11.47 -53.61 16.23
N GLU A 557 12.69 -54.01 15.87
CA GLU A 557 13.77 -54.29 16.82
C GLU A 557 14.45 -53.00 17.33
N GLU A 558 14.29 -51.88 16.64
CA GLU A 558 14.88 -50.59 16.99
C GLU A 558 13.93 -49.70 17.80
N ASP A 559 12.61 -49.79 17.58
CA ASP A 559 11.58 -49.03 18.34
C ASP A 559 11.37 -49.57 19.77
N THR A 560 11.96 -50.73 20.10
CA THR A 560 11.95 -51.32 21.46
C THR A 560 13.19 -50.95 22.30
N ALA A 561 14.18 -50.27 21.70
CA ALA A 561 15.42 -49.93 22.39
C ALA A 561 15.28 -48.73 23.36
N ASP A 562 14.21 -47.93 23.25
CA ASP A 562 14.00 -46.75 24.10
C ASP A 562 13.12 -47.00 25.34
N ASP A 563 12.55 -48.20 25.53
CA ASP A 563 11.62 -48.48 26.64
C ASP A 563 12.09 -49.53 27.66
N GLU A 564 13.34 -50.02 27.60
CA GLU A 564 13.84 -50.94 28.63
C GLU A 564 15.27 -50.64 29.12
N SER A 565 15.36 -49.92 30.25
CA SER A 565 16.48 -50.08 31.16
C SER A 565 16.06 -50.09 32.64
N GLU A 566 15.54 -51.21 33.14
CA GLU A 566 15.91 -51.71 34.49
C GLU A 566 15.92 -53.25 34.52
N SER A 567 17.09 -53.79 34.86
CA SER A 567 17.45 -55.20 34.95
C SER A 567 16.78 -55.97 36.10
N ILE A 568 16.50 -57.28 35.92
CA ILE A 568 17.03 -58.47 36.66
C ILE A 568 16.23 -59.76 36.31
N PRO A 569 16.82 -60.99 36.38
CA PRO A 569 16.52 -62.07 35.44
C PRO A 569 15.78 -63.31 36.00
N ASP A 570 15.38 -64.17 35.03
CA ASP A 570 15.26 -65.64 35.06
C ASP A 570 13.88 -66.28 35.38
N ALA A 571 13.20 -66.83 34.36
CA ALA A 571 12.67 -68.21 34.32
C ALA A 571 11.73 -68.51 33.13
N LEU A 572 12.23 -69.32 32.18
CA LEU A 572 11.58 -70.38 31.35
C LEU A 572 10.32 -70.11 30.47
N PRO A 573 10.17 -70.87 29.35
CA PRO A 573 9.45 -70.43 28.17
C PRO A 573 7.97 -70.85 28.19
N SER A 574 7.07 -69.92 27.86
CA SER A 574 5.71 -70.24 27.43
C SER A 574 5.54 -69.90 25.95
N ASP A 575 5.39 -70.97 25.19
CA ASP A 575 4.94 -71.08 23.82
C ASP A 575 3.59 -70.34 23.60
N GLU A 576 3.62 -69.02 23.40
CA GLU A 576 2.49 -68.24 22.88
C GLU A 576 2.62 -68.13 21.37
N ARG A 577 1.74 -68.85 20.66
CA ARG A 577 1.76 -68.95 19.21
C ARG A 577 1.37 -67.61 18.56
N PRO A 578 1.90 -67.28 17.37
CA PRO A 578 1.63 -66.03 16.65
C PRO A 578 0.14 -65.77 16.31
N GLY A 579 -0.76 -66.73 16.54
CA GLY A 579 -2.20 -66.57 16.32
C GLY A 579 -2.99 -65.86 17.43
N ASP A 580 -2.42 -65.65 18.63
CA ASP A 580 -3.10 -64.92 19.72
C ASP A 580 -2.83 -63.40 19.68
N LEU A 581 -1.65 -62.97 19.23
CA LEU A 581 -1.32 -61.56 18.92
C LEU A 581 -2.15 -61.03 17.75
N ASP A 582 -2.27 -61.78 16.65
CA ASP A 582 -3.17 -61.45 15.53
C ASP A 582 -4.63 -61.31 15.97
N ARG A 583 -5.06 -62.11 16.95
CA ARG A 583 -6.42 -62.06 17.52
C ARG A 583 -6.63 -60.88 18.45
N ALA A 584 -5.60 -60.48 19.19
CA ALA A 584 -5.60 -59.29 20.02
C ALA A 584 -5.60 -58.02 19.16
N HIS A 585 -4.75 -57.98 18.13
CA HIS A 585 -4.69 -56.91 17.14
C HIS A 585 -6.01 -56.75 16.36
N LEU A 586 -6.62 -57.85 15.89
CA LEU A 586 -7.93 -57.80 15.25
C LEU A 586 -9.04 -57.34 16.21
N ARG A 587 -8.94 -57.62 17.52
CA ARG A 587 -9.91 -57.11 18.50
C ARG A 587 -9.75 -55.62 18.73
N GLU A 588 -8.52 -55.12 18.84
CA GLU A 588 -8.29 -53.69 19.05
C GLU A 588 -8.59 -52.87 17.79
N LYS A 589 -8.23 -53.37 16.60
CA LYS A 589 -8.64 -52.77 15.32
C LYS A 589 -10.15 -52.70 15.17
N ASN A 590 -10.87 -53.77 15.51
CA ASN A 590 -12.33 -53.74 15.49
C ASN A 590 -12.90 -52.76 16.52
N ARG A 591 -12.29 -52.64 17.70
CA ARG A 591 -12.70 -51.66 18.72
C ARG A 591 -12.50 -50.22 18.25
N LEU A 592 -11.35 -49.90 17.64
CA LEU A 592 -11.04 -48.57 17.11
C LEU A 592 -11.93 -48.22 15.91
N LEU A 593 -12.19 -49.19 15.03
CA LEU A 593 -13.16 -49.01 13.94
C LEU A 593 -14.57 -48.77 14.47
N THR A 594 -15.01 -49.48 15.51
CA THR A 594 -16.31 -49.21 16.16
C THR A 594 -16.35 -47.82 16.77
N ALA A 595 -15.30 -47.37 17.47
CA ALA A 595 -15.23 -46.02 18.02
C ALA A 595 -15.23 -44.94 16.93
N LYS A 596 -14.55 -45.16 15.79
CA LYS A 596 -14.56 -44.27 14.62
C LYS A 596 -15.95 -44.21 13.98
N VAL A 597 -16.63 -45.35 13.85
CA VAL A 597 -18.01 -45.40 13.33
C VAL A 597 -18.96 -44.65 14.25
N GLU A 598 -18.89 -44.85 15.57
CA GLU A 598 -19.72 -44.13 16.54
C GLU A 598 -19.48 -42.62 16.50
N ARG A 599 -18.22 -42.18 16.36
CA ARG A 599 -17.87 -40.75 16.21
C ARG A 599 -18.42 -40.16 14.92
N LEU A 600 -18.21 -40.84 13.79
CA LEU A 600 -18.69 -40.40 12.48
C LEU A 600 -20.22 -40.37 12.41
N GLU A 601 -20.91 -41.33 13.05
CA GLU A 601 -22.36 -41.31 13.18
C GLU A 601 -22.85 -40.11 14.01
N SER A 602 -22.15 -39.76 15.10
CA SER A 602 -22.46 -38.58 15.90
C SER A 602 -22.24 -37.26 15.13
N GLU A 603 -21.10 -37.13 14.43
CA GLU A 603 -20.80 -35.95 13.59
C GLU A 603 -21.79 -35.82 12.42
N LEU A 604 -22.21 -36.95 11.84
CA LEU A 604 -23.20 -36.96 10.77
C LEU A 604 -24.59 -36.54 11.28
N GLU A 605 -24.99 -36.98 12.48
CA GLU A 605 -26.25 -36.57 13.12
C GLU A 605 -26.21 -35.05 13.40
N GLU A 606 -25.13 -34.53 13.98
CA GLU A 606 -24.95 -33.10 14.27
C GLU A 606 -24.99 -32.25 12.99
N LYS A 607 -24.23 -32.63 11.95
CA LYS A 607 -24.26 -31.93 10.66
C LYS A 607 -25.64 -32.01 10.01
N SER A 608 -26.35 -33.13 10.16
CA SER A 608 -27.71 -33.29 9.65
C SER A 608 -28.73 -32.41 10.38
N GLU A 609 -28.58 -32.22 11.69
CA GLU A 609 -29.39 -31.25 12.45
C GLU A 609 -29.07 -29.82 12.02
N ARG A 610 -27.79 -29.48 11.86
CA ARG A 610 -27.38 -28.16 11.40
C ARG A 610 -27.90 -27.82 10.01
N ILE A 611 -27.90 -28.79 9.08
CA ILE A 611 -28.50 -28.61 7.75
C ILE A 611 -30.01 -28.33 7.87
N LYS A 612 -30.73 -29.05 8.72
CA LYS A 612 -32.18 -28.80 8.92
C LYS A 612 -32.46 -27.41 9.48
N GLU A 613 -31.63 -26.93 10.41
CA GLU A 613 -31.72 -25.56 10.94
C GLU A 613 -31.50 -24.52 9.85
N LEU A 614 -30.42 -24.66 9.07
CA LEU A 614 -30.10 -23.75 7.98
C LEU A 614 -31.18 -23.78 6.88
N GLU A 615 -31.72 -24.94 6.55
CA GLU A 615 -32.84 -25.06 5.62
C GLU A 615 -34.11 -24.35 6.14
N ALA A 616 -34.37 -24.41 7.45
CA ALA A 616 -35.49 -23.69 8.07
C ALA A 616 -35.26 -22.16 8.01
N GLU A 617 -34.05 -21.71 8.27
CA GLU A 617 -33.65 -20.30 8.20
C GLU A 617 -33.73 -19.76 6.76
N VAL A 618 -33.21 -20.49 5.78
CA VAL A 618 -33.33 -20.13 4.36
C VAL A 618 -34.80 -20.04 3.93
N ASN A 619 -35.66 -20.95 4.40
CA ASN A 619 -37.09 -20.89 4.10
C ASN A 619 -37.77 -19.69 4.76
N GLN A 620 -37.40 -19.34 5.99
CA GLN A 620 -37.87 -18.14 6.66
C GLN A 620 -37.45 -16.87 5.89
N LEU A 621 -36.18 -16.73 5.57
CA LEU A 621 -35.64 -15.59 4.83
C LEU A 621 -36.28 -15.46 3.44
N ARG A 622 -36.53 -16.57 2.74
CA ARG A 622 -37.28 -16.56 1.47
C ARG A 622 -38.72 -16.07 1.65
N SER A 623 -39.38 -16.41 2.76
CA SER A 623 -40.73 -15.91 3.07
C SER A 623 -40.72 -14.42 3.40
N GLU A 624 -39.72 -13.95 4.15
CA GLU A 624 -39.55 -12.52 4.47
C GLU A 624 -39.27 -11.71 3.19
N LEU A 625 -38.37 -12.19 2.33
CA LEU A 625 -38.09 -11.57 1.03
C LEU A 625 -39.34 -11.50 0.14
N ALA A 626 -40.18 -12.54 0.14
CA ALA A 626 -41.44 -12.54 -0.59
C ALA A 626 -42.42 -11.49 -0.03
N THR A 627 -42.48 -11.32 1.29
CA THR A 627 -43.27 -10.27 1.95
C THR A 627 -42.78 -8.88 1.54
N VAL A 628 -41.48 -8.63 1.65
CA VAL A 628 -40.87 -7.33 1.28
C VAL A 628 -41.10 -7.01 -0.19
N ARG A 629 -40.96 -7.99 -1.09
CA ARG A 629 -41.27 -7.80 -2.52
C ARG A 629 -42.75 -7.49 -2.76
N SER A 630 -43.66 -8.12 -2.03
CA SER A 630 -45.09 -7.85 -2.10
C SER A 630 -45.42 -6.43 -1.61
N GLU A 631 -44.80 -5.99 -0.51
CA GLU A 631 -44.95 -4.63 0.01
C GLU A 631 -44.39 -3.57 -0.94
N ARG A 632 -43.19 -3.81 -1.51
CA ARG A 632 -42.61 -2.95 -2.54
C ARG A 632 -43.54 -2.80 -3.73
N ASN A 633 -44.03 -3.91 -4.29
CA ASN A 633 -44.96 -3.86 -5.43
C ASN A 633 -46.26 -3.14 -5.06
N ARG A 634 -46.76 -3.31 -3.83
CA ARG A 634 -47.96 -2.59 -3.34
C ARG A 634 -47.71 -1.08 -3.22
N LEU A 635 -46.54 -0.68 -2.73
CA LEU A 635 -46.14 0.73 -2.63
C LEU A 635 -45.94 1.35 -4.01
N GLU A 636 -45.35 0.61 -4.95
CA GLU A 636 -45.15 1.00 -6.34
C GLU A 636 -46.50 1.22 -7.04
N THR A 637 -47.46 0.29 -6.92
CA THR A 637 -48.82 0.48 -7.44
C THR A 637 -49.54 1.66 -6.76
N ALA A 638 -49.37 1.87 -5.45
CA ALA A 638 -49.97 3.01 -4.75
C ALA A 638 -49.35 4.36 -5.14
N LEU A 639 -48.08 4.36 -5.57
CA LEU A 639 -47.38 5.52 -6.14
C LEU A 639 -47.90 5.82 -7.55
N GLU A 640 -48.03 4.81 -8.41
CA GLU A 640 -48.61 4.94 -9.74
C GLU A 640 -50.08 5.41 -9.67
N GLU A 641 -50.89 4.88 -8.75
CA GLU A 641 -52.27 5.36 -8.52
C GLU A 641 -52.31 6.80 -8.00
N ARG A 642 -51.31 7.24 -7.20
CA ARG A 642 -51.19 8.65 -6.77
C ARG A 642 -50.75 9.60 -7.88
N GLU A 643 -49.91 9.14 -8.81
CA GLU A 643 -49.59 9.90 -10.02
C GLU A 643 -50.79 9.99 -10.96
N PHE A 644 -51.61 8.94 -11.05
CA PHE A 644 -52.87 8.96 -11.80
C PHE A 644 -54.00 9.75 -11.13
N GLU A 645 -54.05 9.87 -9.79
CA GLU A 645 -55.00 10.74 -9.09
C GLU A 645 -54.58 12.22 -9.05
N GLN A 646 -53.32 12.54 -9.35
CA GLN A 646 -52.82 13.93 -9.47
C GLN A 646 -53.12 14.59 -10.83
N GLU A 647 -53.70 13.87 -11.78
CA GLU A 647 -54.45 14.46 -12.90
C GLU A 647 -55.92 14.03 -12.82
N PRO A 648 -56.94 14.94 -12.78
CA PRO A 648 -57.00 16.12 -13.64
C PRO A 648 -57.77 17.37 -13.11
N LYS A 649 -57.69 18.47 -13.89
CA LYS A 649 -58.62 19.63 -14.04
C LYS A 649 -58.31 20.95 -13.29
N GLN A 650 -57.71 21.90 -14.03
CA GLN A 650 -58.28 23.19 -14.47
C GLN A 650 -57.12 24.08 -14.95
N GLU A 651 -57.00 24.32 -16.26
CA GLU A 651 -57.49 25.53 -16.95
C GLU A 651 -56.91 26.86 -16.42
N ASP A 652 -56.19 27.54 -17.32
CA ASP A 652 -55.78 28.95 -17.35
C ASP A 652 -54.71 29.44 -16.36
N ARG A 653 -53.45 29.51 -16.83
CA ARG A 653 -52.79 30.79 -17.19
C ARG A 653 -51.34 30.64 -17.65
N ASP A 654 -51.03 31.44 -18.66
CA ASP A 654 -49.74 31.69 -19.29
C ASP A 654 -48.55 31.96 -18.33
N GLU A 655 -47.36 31.81 -18.93
CA GLU A 655 -46.03 32.34 -18.53
C GLU A 655 -45.10 31.40 -17.74
N ASN A 656 -44.27 30.63 -18.46
CA ASN A 656 -42.82 30.89 -18.52
C ASN A 656 -42.09 29.79 -19.31
N GLN A 657 -41.76 30.10 -20.57
CA GLN A 657 -40.79 29.36 -21.36
C GLN A 657 -39.35 29.69 -20.91
N SER A 658 -38.52 28.65 -20.82
CA SER A 658 -37.10 28.70 -20.45
C SER A 658 -36.26 29.44 -21.51
N PRO A 659 -35.24 30.24 -21.11
CA PRO A 659 -34.40 31.04 -22.01
C PRO A 659 -33.51 30.25 -23.00
N LEU A 660 -33.50 28.92 -22.96
CA LEU A 660 -32.65 28.07 -23.81
C LEU A 660 -33.21 27.81 -25.23
N ASP A 661 -34.50 28.04 -25.48
CA ASP A 661 -35.08 27.89 -26.83
C ASP A 661 -34.86 29.12 -27.73
N ARG A 662 -34.23 30.19 -27.23
CA ARG A 662 -34.14 31.49 -27.93
C ARG A 662 -32.81 31.81 -28.61
N ALA A 663 -31.80 30.94 -28.58
CA ALA A 663 -30.47 31.23 -29.16
C ALA A 663 -29.92 30.15 -30.11
N LYS A 664 -30.75 29.25 -30.64
CA LYS A 664 -30.39 28.35 -31.77
C LYS A 664 -30.96 28.81 -33.14
N GLN A 665 -31.57 29.99 -33.21
CA GLN A 665 -31.96 30.65 -34.45
C GLN A 665 -31.25 32.00 -34.53
N PHE A 666 -30.70 32.34 -35.71
CA PHE A 666 -29.85 33.50 -36.07
C PHE A 666 -28.33 33.24 -35.91
N VAL A 667 -27.48 33.01 -36.92
CA VAL A 667 -27.54 33.13 -38.39
C VAL A 667 -26.38 32.31 -38.98
N SER A 668 -26.68 31.45 -39.98
CA SER A 668 -25.73 30.97 -40.98
C SER A 668 -25.40 32.10 -41.97
N PHE A 669 -24.13 32.36 -42.26
CA PHE A 669 -23.74 33.25 -43.36
C PHE A 669 -23.46 32.44 -44.63
N ASP A 670 -24.27 32.68 -45.67
CA ASP A 670 -23.86 32.54 -47.07
C ASP A 670 -23.35 33.91 -47.54
N GLN A 671 -22.03 34.06 -47.66
CA GLN A 671 -21.29 34.60 -48.82
C GLN A 671 -19.78 34.59 -48.60
#